data_AF-A0AB37N523-F1
#
_entry.id   AF-A0AB37N523-F1
#
_cell.length_a   1.000
_cell.length_b   1.000
_cell.length_c   1.000
_cell.angle_alpha   90.00
_cell.angle_beta   90.00
_cell.angle_gamma   90.00
#
_symmetry.space_group_name_H-M   'P 1'
#
loop_
_entity.id
_entity.type
_entity.pdbx_description
1 polymer ?
#
loop_
_entity_poly.entity_id
_entity_poly.type
_entity_poly.pdbx_seq_one_letter_code
_entity_poly.pdbx_strand_id
1 'polypeptide(L)'
;MLTILNRQRTTVGVLSNDMPFSCPFWDDERNEKLENFDDTYTVTIPAEHEMAEHIHEGNYILFEDEQAKLRLFRIYESENGLNMQGRYIKATAENAFIYDLNATIISNKLLTDIRADMALEYILQQTGWSIGKREFVGQIRTIEFADNITAQAGLQQVIAEYKAEIDAYVESFGGQIINYKFDLVEERGNNTAKRFEYARDIQGLKRITTDKTMYTALIPLGKDSLTIKSVNNGLNYIYDDEANWLYNDGREYLKGVITKDTITNAQALKDWALLELEKVKHPLSTYEVDVILLAEMLGYEPHQVTLGDTVRVVDLDMDITLSARIIEKTTSFSDPSKNKVVLGDYIELENVTPLAIWELQAQIEEAKKQIEETKTWKVELFSTNGSTFKNNAGTTQLIARVYDGKLNITTNIERGDFIWEKINNDGTHDLAWENEHAGAGNVVNISGEDVFINATIRCSVNQGSEASILMINEGQGYLFAELPREFPAGVEVNLSVMQCAQIDVQNGYIYWSQEYYGSKKSKVGGQQSYNIYRTTLDGTFVDMMWVLGGGHGTMFGVDTSSGEAHIWSYYVTPLPQAEKAIAMFKYVPFKEQFYDDSMAFKLEAPDGFRVTYDQTSEYVVMSPGVSNLTINVCKKSDLFAGRIAPLYTFRTKDCGFTTTLYTLQGMHVMFPYAYLSAGGSFTGTDKNQLWCWNMVSNSLVYHHVFQQKYYPAQGSTNECEGAYPFLDANGKRMMQLNLGQGDGGKRYNRIYVMPEERMMDDDN
;
A
#
# COMPACT_ATOMS: atom_id res chain seq x y z
N MET A 1 -19.58 20.36 -3.45
CA MET A 1 -20.65 21.29 -3.87
C MET A 1 -20.06 22.69 -3.95
N LEU A 2 -20.34 23.47 -4.99
CA LEU A 2 -19.79 24.82 -5.18
C LEU A 2 -20.92 25.85 -5.23
N THR A 3 -20.85 26.88 -4.39
CA THR A 3 -21.83 27.98 -4.39
C THR A 3 -21.32 29.12 -5.27
N ILE A 4 -22.15 29.59 -6.20
CA ILE A 4 -21.82 30.72 -7.07
C ILE A 4 -22.47 31.98 -6.53
N LEU A 5 -21.68 33.05 -6.40
CA LEU A 5 -22.14 34.37 -5.96
C LEU A 5 -21.88 35.41 -7.05
N ASN A 6 -22.80 36.36 -7.19
CA ASN A 6 -22.60 37.50 -8.05
C ASN A 6 -21.58 38.51 -7.45
N ARG A 7 -21.30 39.59 -8.19
CA ARG A 7 -20.45 40.72 -7.75
C ARG A 7 -20.86 41.36 -6.41
N GLN A 8 -22.13 41.23 -6.02
CA GLN A 8 -22.68 41.71 -4.75
C GLN A 8 -22.60 40.66 -3.63
N ARG A 9 -21.90 39.54 -3.84
CA ARG A 9 -21.75 38.42 -2.89
C ARG A 9 -23.10 37.84 -2.47
N THR A 10 -24.07 37.88 -3.37
CA THR A 10 -25.36 37.21 -3.21
C THR A 10 -25.31 35.89 -3.96
N THR A 11 -25.73 34.81 -3.32
CA THR A 11 -25.84 33.49 -3.96
C THR A 11 -26.79 33.56 -5.16
N VAL A 12 -26.28 33.14 -6.32
CA VAL A 12 -27.05 33.07 -7.58
C VAL A 12 -27.23 31.64 -8.06
N GLY A 13 -26.51 30.67 -7.50
CA GLY A 13 -26.78 29.26 -7.75
C GLY A 13 -25.73 28.34 -7.15
N VAL A 14 -25.86 27.05 -7.46
CA VAL A 14 -25.02 25.98 -6.91
C VAL A 14 -24.66 24.99 -8.02
N LEU A 15 -23.40 24.57 -8.05
CA LEU A 15 -22.88 23.49 -8.87
C LEU A 15 -22.72 22.23 -8.01
N SER A 16 -23.15 21.08 -8.52
CA SER A 16 -23.07 19.81 -7.81
C SER A 16 -23.10 18.63 -8.77
N ASN A 17 -22.25 17.64 -8.51
CA ASN A 17 -22.26 16.36 -9.22
C ASN A 17 -23.16 15.31 -8.53
N ASP A 18 -23.56 15.56 -7.27
CA ASP A 18 -24.34 14.63 -6.45
C ASP A 18 -25.84 14.93 -6.44
N MET A 19 -26.23 16.17 -6.79
CA MET A 19 -27.62 16.61 -6.79
C MET A 19 -28.27 16.44 -8.17
N PRO A 20 -29.39 15.69 -8.27
CA PRO A 20 -30.15 15.58 -9.52
C PRO A 20 -30.57 16.97 -10.03
N PHE A 21 -30.38 17.23 -11.32
CA PHE A 21 -30.75 18.49 -11.99
C PHE A 21 -29.94 19.73 -11.58
N SER A 22 -28.87 19.59 -10.78
CA SER A 22 -27.89 20.67 -10.59
C SER A 22 -26.94 20.75 -11.79
N CYS A 23 -26.29 21.91 -11.96
CA CYS A 23 -25.25 22.05 -12.97
C CYS A 23 -24.06 21.16 -12.58
N PRO A 24 -23.71 20.16 -13.39
CA PRO A 24 -22.50 19.37 -13.15
C PRO A 24 -21.27 20.23 -13.42
N PHE A 25 -20.15 19.83 -12.83
CA PHE A 25 -18.84 20.43 -13.08
C PHE A 25 -17.76 19.34 -13.16
N TRP A 26 -16.69 19.63 -13.88
CA TRP A 26 -15.54 18.74 -14.05
C TRP A 26 -14.26 19.55 -14.24
N ASP A 27 -13.12 18.85 -14.27
CA ASP A 27 -11.79 19.46 -14.39
C ASP A 27 -11.61 20.62 -13.42
N ASP A 28 -12.08 20.44 -12.19
CA ASP A 28 -11.90 21.41 -11.13
C ASP A 28 -10.61 21.14 -10.35
N GLU A 29 -9.89 22.20 -10.03
CA GLU A 29 -8.58 22.10 -9.41
C GLU A 29 -8.34 23.33 -8.53
N ARG A 30 -8.21 23.11 -7.22
CA ARG A 30 -7.66 24.07 -6.27
C ARG A 30 -6.16 23.83 -6.13
N ASN A 31 -5.35 24.87 -6.27
CA ASN A 31 -3.91 24.80 -6.02
C ASN A 31 -3.54 25.78 -4.92
N GLU A 32 -3.02 25.27 -3.81
CA GLU A 32 -2.64 26.05 -2.64
C GLU A 32 -1.17 25.84 -2.26
N LYS A 33 -0.49 26.92 -1.86
CA LYS A 33 0.93 26.91 -1.44
C LYS A 33 1.12 27.65 -0.11
N LEU A 34 1.96 27.07 0.77
CA LEU A 34 2.36 27.73 2.02
C LEU A 34 3.20 28.97 1.74
N GLU A 35 4.16 28.85 0.83
CA GLU A 35 5.07 29.94 0.50
C GLU A 35 4.26 31.11 -0.09
N ASN A 36 4.43 32.29 0.51
CA ASN A 36 3.81 33.54 0.06
C ASN A 36 2.27 33.60 0.04
N PHE A 37 1.59 32.56 0.56
CA PHE A 37 0.13 32.38 0.49
C PHE A 37 -0.41 32.53 -0.95
N ASP A 38 -0.30 31.46 -1.72
CA ASP A 38 -0.90 31.33 -3.06
C ASP A 38 -2.08 30.34 -3.00
N ASP A 39 -3.20 30.69 -3.65
CA ASP A 39 -4.43 29.90 -3.63
C ASP A 39 -5.32 30.24 -4.83
N THR A 40 -5.41 29.30 -5.78
CA THR A 40 -6.14 29.45 -7.04
C THR A 40 -7.15 28.32 -7.23
N TYR A 41 -8.20 28.57 -8.01
CA TYR A 41 -9.23 27.58 -8.31
C TYR A 41 -9.63 27.64 -9.78
N THR A 42 -9.75 26.47 -10.42
CA THR A 42 -10.34 26.32 -11.75
C THR A 42 -11.53 25.38 -11.71
N VAL A 43 -12.49 25.58 -12.62
CA VAL A 43 -13.66 24.69 -12.77
C VAL A 43 -14.24 24.79 -14.17
N THR A 44 -14.71 23.67 -14.72
CA THR A 44 -15.38 23.61 -16.02
C THR A 44 -16.84 23.19 -15.87
N ILE A 45 -17.74 23.84 -16.61
CA ILE A 45 -19.18 23.54 -16.65
C ILE A 45 -19.73 23.51 -18.08
N PRO A 46 -20.92 22.93 -18.33
CA PRO A 46 -21.56 22.98 -19.64
C PRO A 46 -22.00 24.41 -20.00
N ALA A 47 -21.66 24.88 -21.20
CA ALA A 47 -22.01 26.23 -21.64
C ALA A 47 -23.52 26.41 -21.91
N GLU A 48 -24.27 25.32 -22.06
CA GLU A 48 -25.71 25.35 -22.34
C GLU A 48 -26.57 25.30 -21.07
N HIS A 49 -25.96 25.12 -19.89
CA HIS A 49 -26.68 25.13 -18.63
C HIS A 49 -26.99 26.56 -18.19
N GLU A 50 -28.12 26.81 -17.51
CA GLU A 50 -28.51 28.17 -17.06
C GLU A 50 -27.43 28.84 -16.19
N MET A 51 -26.81 28.08 -15.30
CA MET A 51 -25.66 28.52 -14.47
C MET A 51 -24.48 29.10 -15.26
N ALA A 52 -24.33 28.80 -16.55
CA ALA A 52 -23.30 29.37 -17.41
C ALA A 52 -23.33 30.90 -17.44
N GLU A 53 -24.51 31.52 -17.29
CA GLU A 53 -24.63 32.99 -17.25
C GLU A 53 -24.00 33.62 -16.00
N HIS A 54 -23.68 32.81 -14.99
CA HIS A 54 -23.08 33.25 -13.72
C HIS A 54 -21.59 32.90 -13.61
N ILE A 55 -21.02 32.17 -14.58
CA ILE A 55 -19.59 31.82 -14.62
C ILE A 55 -18.86 32.81 -15.53
N HIS A 56 -18.55 33.99 -14.98
CA HIS A 56 -17.82 35.05 -15.67
C HIS A 56 -17.07 35.94 -14.68
N GLU A 57 -16.24 36.85 -15.20
CA GLU A 57 -15.35 37.68 -14.40
C GLU A 57 -16.11 38.58 -13.42
N GLY A 58 -15.60 38.63 -12.19
CA GLY A 58 -16.14 39.40 -11.07
C GLY A 58 -17.17 38.67 -10.20
N ASN A 59 -17.69 37.53 -10.66
CA ASN A 59 -18.46 36.63 -9.80
C ASN A 59 -17.51 35.79 -8.93
N TYR A 60 -18.07 35.08 -7.96
CA TYR A 60 -17.32 34.34 -6.96
C TYR A 60 -17.76 32.88 -6.88
N ILE A 61 -16.82 32.03 -6.50
CA ILE A 61 -17.02 30.63 -6.17
C ILE A 61 -16.74 30.49 -4.67
N LEU A 62 -17.65 29.85 -3.95
CA LEU A 62 -17.57 29.61 -2.51
C LEU A 62 -17.79 28.13 -2.21
N PHE A 63 -16.90 27.55 -1.45
CA PHE A 63 -17.02 26.17 -0.97
C PHE A 63 -16.43 26.03 0.43
N GLU A 64 -16.83 24.96 1.13
CA GLU A 64 -16.22 24.56 2.39
C GLU A 64 -15.07 23.59 2.10
N ASP A 65 -13.92 23.80 2.75
CA ASP A 65 -12.78 22.89 2.65
C ASP A 65 -12.79 21.79 3.71
N GLU A 66 -11.78 20.93 3.72
CA GLU A 66 -11.63 19.82 4.67
C GLU A 66 -11.50 20.27 6.14
N GLN A 67 -11.18 21.55 6.40
CA GLN A 67 -11.10 22.13 7.74
C GLN A 67 -12.38 22.85 8.15
N ALA A 68 -13.48 22.65 7.41
CA ALA A 68 -14.76 23.33 7.60
C ALA A 68 -14.67 24.86 7.48
N LYS A 69 -13.70 25.37 6.71
CA LYS A 69 -13.55 26.80 6.42
C LYS A 69 -14.13 27.14 5.07
N LEU A 70 -14.91 28.22 5.01
CA LEU A 70 -15.47 28.72 3.77
C LEU A 70 -14.40 29.48 2.98
N ARG A 71 -14.05 28.94 1.81
CA ARG A 71 -13.07 29.50 0.88
C ARG A 71 -13.77 30.26 -0.23
N LEU A 72 -13.40 31.53 -0.39
CA LEU A 72 -14.00 32.44 -1.37
C LEU A 72 -13.00 32.75 -2.47
N PHE A 73 -13.36 32.45 -3.72
CA PHE A 73 -12.54 32.70 -4.90
C PHE A 73 -13.27 33.67 -5.83
N ARG A 74 -12.55 34.63 -6.40
CA ARG A 74 -13.09 35.56 -7.40
C ARG A 74 -12.67 35.11 -8.79
N ILE A 75 -13.66 34.90 -9.67
CA ILE A 75 -13.42 34.59 -11.08
C ILE A 75 -12.80 35.83 -11.75
N TYR A 76 -11.62 35.68 -12.34
CA TYR A 76 -10.95 36.74 -13.08
C TYR A 76 -10.81 36.45 -14.57
N GLU A 77 -11.02 35.21 -14.98
CA GLU A 77 -11.00 34.78 -16.38
C GLU A 77 -12.06 33.71 -16.64
N SER A 78 -12.73 33.80 -17.79
CA SER A 78 -13.61 32.77 -18.32
C SER A 78 -13.26 32.43 -19.77
N GLU A 79 -13.13 31.13 -20.07
CA GLU A 79 -12.83 30.59 -21.39
C GLU A 79 -14.03 29.80 -21.91
N ASN A 80 -14.46 30.08 -23.14
CA ASN A 80 -15.49 29.29 -23.83
C ASN A 80 -14.85 28.35 -24.84
N GLY A 81 -15.20 27.07 -24.82
CA GLY A 81 -14.65 26.10 -25.76
C GLY A 81 -15.66 25.05 -26.24
N LEU A 82 -15.19 24.19 -27.15
CA LEU A 82 -15.94 23.08 -27.73
C LEU A 82 -15.02 21.86 -27.81
N ASN A 83 -15.45 20.76 -27.22
CA ASN A 83 -14.77 19.47 -27.33
C ASN A 83 -15.75 18.38 -27.81
N MET A 84 -15.33 17.12 -27.81
CA MET A 84 -16.17 15.99 -28.23
C MET A 84 -17.42 15.77 -27.34
N GLN A 85 -17.44 16.32 -26.13
CA GLN A 85 -18.53 16.18 -25.16
C GLN A 85 -19.53 17.35 -25.23
N GLY A 86 -19.17 18.45 -25.91
CA GLY A 86 -20.05 19.61 -26.11
C GLY A 86 -19.35 20.95 -25.89
N ARG A 87 -20.14 22.01 -25.78
CA ARG A 87 -19.65 23.36 -25.45
C ARG A 87 -19.47 23.49 -23.93
N TYR A 88 -18.38 24.12 -23.53
CA TYR A 88 -18.04 24.31 -22.12
C TYR A 88 -17.63 25.75 -21.81
N ILE A 89 -17.76 26.13 -20.53
CA ILE A 89 -17.12 27.31 -19.96
C ILE A 89 -16.16 26.84 -18.87
N LYS A 90 -14.90 27.27 -18.95
CA LYS A 90 -13.90 27.10 -17.90
C LYS A 90 -13.69 28.43 -17.20
N ALA A 91 -13.80 28.45 -15.88
CA ALA A 91 -13.47 29.61 -15.07
C ALA A 91 -12.13 29.41 -14.37
N THR A 92 -11.35 30.49 -14.33
CA THR A 92 -10.15 30.60 -13.52
C THR A 92 -10.37 31.69 -12.47
N ALA A 93 -10.09 31.35 -11.22
CA ALA A 93 -10.35 32.17 -10.06
C ALA A 93 -9.14 32.18 -9.10
N GLU A 94 -9.05 33.24 -8.31
CA GLU A 94 -8.01 33.44 -7.29
C GLU A 94 -8.70 33.70 -5.95
N ASN A 95 -8.08 33.30 -4.84
CA ASN A 95 -8.61 33.54 -3.51
C ASN A 95 -8.88 35.04 -3.32
N ALA A 96 -10.09 35.37 -2.83
CA ALA A 96 -10.57 36.75 -2.72
C ALA A 96 -9.68 37.60 -1.81
N PHE A 97 -9.01 37.00 -0.82
CA PHE A 97 -8.02 37.69 0.02
C PHE A 97 -6.87 38.23 -0.82
N ILE A 98 -6.26 37.38 -1.65
CA ILE A 98 -5.13 37.75 -2.51
C ILE A 98 -5.57 38.83 -3.51
N TYR A 99 -6.73 38.65 -4.13
CA TYR A 99 -7.29 39.61 -5.07
C TYR A 99 -7.50 41.00 -4.44
N ASP A 100 -8.12 41.06 -3.25
CA ASP A 100 -8.40 42.32 -2.56
C ASP A 100 -7.12 43.02 -2.08
N LEU A 101 -6.12 42.25 -1.63
CA LEU A 101 -4.81 42.77 -1.22
C LEU A 101 -3.99 43.28 -2.41
N ASN A 102 -4.04 42.60 -3.55
CA ASN A 102 -3.42 43.07 -4.80
C ASN A 102 -4.06 44.38 -5.30
N ALA A 103 -5.35 44.57 -5.07
CA ALA A 103 -6.08 45.80 -5.43
C ALA A 103 -5.90 46.96 -4.43
N THR A 104 -5.25 46.71 -3.29
CA THR A 104 -5.06 47.72 -2.22
C THR A 104 -3.62 48.22 -2.23
N ILE A 105 -3.42 49.54 -2.29
CA ILE A 105 -2.10 50.18 -2.25
C ILE A 105 -1.84 50.76 -0.86
N ILE A 106 -0.65 50.49 -0.33
CA ILE A 106 -0.20 51.07 0.94
C ILE A 106 0.91 52.10 0.70
N SER A 107 0.91 53.13 1.54
CA SER A 107 1.93 54.18 1.51
C SER A 107 3.18 53.78 2.28
N ASN A 108 4.28 54.48 2.02
CA ASN A 108 5.52 54.24 2.74
C ASN A 108 5.33 54.37 4.27
N LYS A 109 5.89 53.42 5.00
CA LYS A 109 5.83 53.44 6.47
C LYS A 109 6.97 52.67 7.08
N LEU A 110 7.69 53.33 7.98
CA LEU A 110 8.59 52.69 8.92
C LEU A 110 7.80 52.34 10.19
N LEU A 111 7.70 51.05 10.48
CA LEU A 111 7.16 50.52 11.72
C LEU A 111 8.32 50.00 12.56
N THR A 112 8.62 50.70 13.66
CA THR A 112 9.64 50.31 14.64
C THR A 112 8.99 49.63 15.83
N ASP A 113 9.72 48.73 16.48
CA ASP A 113 9.26 48.00 17.67
C ASP A 113 7.89 47.32 17.49
N ILE A 114 7.65 46.76 16.30
CA ILE A 114 6.36 46.23 15.91
C ILE A 114 6.32 44.69 15.95
N ARG A 115 5.16 44.14 16.28
CA ARG A 115 4.83 42.71 16.22
C ARG A 115 4.18 42.34 14.88
N ALA A 116 4.18 41.06 14.54
CA ALA A 116 3.61 40.56 13.28
C ALA A 116 2.13 40.91 13.11
N ASP A 117 1.31 40.66 14.14
CA ASP A 117 -0.13 40.97 14.15
C ASP A 117 -0.40 42.45 13.87
N MET A 118 0.35 43.34 14.52
CA MET A 118 0.22 44.79 14.37
C MET A 118 0.71 45.29 13.00
N ALA A 119 1.77 44.69 12.45
CA ALA A 119 2.25 44.99 11.10
C ALA A 119 1.24 44.54 10.04
N LEU A 120 0.61 43.38 10.23
CA LEU A 120 -0.46 42.90 9.35
C LEU A 120 -1.70 43.79 9.45
N GLU A 121 -2.10 44.22 10.65
CA GLU A 121 -3.21 45.18 10.81
C GLU A 121 -2.97 46.50 10.08
N TYR A 122 -1.71 46.93 9.93
CA TYR A 122 -1.37 48.10 9.13
C TYR A 122 -1.62 47.88 7.62
N ILE A 123 -1.14 46.77 7.05
CA ILE A 123 -1.31 46.51 5.60
C ILE A 123 -2.76 46.20 5.22
N LEU A 124 -3.56 45.71 6.17
CA LEU A 124 -4.96 45.34 5.95
C LEU A 124 -5.91 46.54 5.97
N GLN A 125 -5.41 47.73 6.30
CA GLN A 125 -6.23 48.93 6.29
C GLN A 125 -6.89 49.08 4.91
N GLN A 126 -8.21 49.26 4.91
CA GLN A 126 -9.04 49.43 3.69
C GLN A 126 -9.25 48.17 2.84
N THR A 127 -8.70 47.01 3.21
CA THR A 127 -8.95 45.74 2.51
C THR A 127 -10.31 45.12 2.87
N GLY A 128 -10.85 45.44 4.06
CA GLY A 128 -12.03 44.79 4.63
C GLY A 128 -11.74 43.45 5.34
N TRP A 129 -10.53 42.93 5.21
CA TRP A 129 -10.06 41.73 5.89
C TRP A 129 -9.51 42.05 7.28
N SER A 130 -9.64 41.10 8.20
CA SER A 130 -9.17 41.27 9.58
C SER A 130 -8.63 39.96 10.15
N ILE A 131 -7.78 40.05 11.16
CA ILE A 131 -7.25 38.85 11.81
C ILE A 131 -8.38 38.15 12.59
N GLY A 132 -8.53 36.84 12.36
CA GLY A 132 -9.39 35.93 13.12
C GLY A 132 -8.66 35.48 14.38
N LYS A 133 -7.94 34.35 14.30
CA LYS A 133 -7.09 33.85 15.38
C LYS A 133 -5.73 34.54 15.37
N ARG A 134 -5.26 34.91 16.58
CA ARG A 134 -3.94 35.51 16.87
C ARG A 134 -3.11 34.54 17.70
N GLU A 135 -2.74 33.41 17.13
CA GLU A 135 -1.94 32.39 17.83
C GLU A 135 -0.45 32.73 17.80
N PHE A 136 -0.03 33.51 16.80
CA PHE A 136 1.33 34.03 16.67
C PHE A 136 1.36 35.56 16.63
N VAL A 137 2.35 36.14 17.31
CA VAL A 137 2.59 37.59 17.31
C VAL A 137 4.02 37.94 16.89
N GLY A 138 4.91 36.95 16.78
CA GLY A 138 6.32 37.15 16.44
C GLY A 138 7.13 37.93 17.49
N GLN A 139 8.43 38.01 17.26
CA GLN A 139 9.31 38.90 18.02
C GLN A 139 9.08 40.36 17.63
N ILE A 140 9.66 41.30 18.38
CA ILE A 140 9.61 42.71 18.00
C ILE A 140 10.66 42.97 16.90
N ARG A 141 10.26 43.63 15.81
CA ARG A 141 11.14 43.96 14.67
C ARG A 141 10.92 45.39 14.17
N THR A 142 11.78 45.81 13.24
CA THR A 142 11.58 47.02 12.44
C THR A 142 11.31 46.62 11.00
N ILE A 143 10.21 47.11 10.42
CA ILE A 143 9.83 46.85 9.03
C ILE A 143 9.60 48.19 8.33
N GLU A 144 10.18 48.33 7.15
CA GLU A 144 9.96 49.46 6.27
C GLU A 144 9.18 49.00 5.03
N PHE A 145 7.99 49.56 4.83
CA PHE A 145 7.23 49.41 3.60
C PHE A 145 7.61 50.52 2.63
N ALA A 146 7.93 50.14 1.40
CA ALA A 146 8.15 51.09 0.30
C ALA A 146 6.85 51.80 -0.10
N ASP A 147 6.97 52.95 -0.76
CA ASP A 147 5.80 53.70 -1.22
C ASP A 147 5.13 53.01 -2.41
N ASN A 148 3.79 53.07 -2.46
CA ASN A 148 2.95 52.54 -3.54
C ASN A 148 3.13 51.03 -3.81
N ILE A 149 3.40 50.23 -2.77
CA ILE A 149 3.35 48.77 -2.88
C ILE A 149 1.93 48.25 -2.65
N THR A 150 1.62 47.07 -3.18
CA THR A 150 0.35 46.40 -2.87
C THR A 150 0.33 45.90 -1.44
N ALA A 151 -0.85 45.79 -0.83
CA ALA A 151 -1.00 45.16 0.48
C ALA A 151 -0.53 43.69 0.43
N GLN A 152 -0.63 43.01 -0.71
CA GLN A 152 -0.09 41.67 -0.92
C GLN A 152 1.45 41.63 -0.82
N ALA A 153 2.15 42.59 -1.43
CA ALA A 153 3.60 42.69 -1.29
C ALA A 153 3.99 42.99 0.17
N GLY A 154 3.22 43.85 0.84
CA GLY A 154 3.39 44.10 2.27
C GLY A 154 3.16 42.84 3.13
N LEU A 155 2.15 42.03 2.80
CA LEU A 155 1.87 40.75 3.45
C LEU A 155 3.06 39.81 3.31
N GLN A 156 3.53 39.58 2.08
CA GLN A 156 4.68 38.73 1.78
C GLN A 156 5.93 39.17 2.54
N GLN A 157 6.17 40.48 2.63
CA GLN A 157 7.28 41.02 3.42
C GLN A 157 7.13 40.71 4.92
N VAL A 158 5.93 40.90 5.49
CA VAL A 158 5.68 40.65 6.92
C VAL A 158 5.80 39.15 7.24
N ILE A 159 5.15 38.27 6.46
CA ILE A 159 5.20 36.83 6.72
C ILE A 159 6.62 36.27 6.57
N ALA A 160 7.40 36.76 5.59
CA ALA A 160 8.80 36.37 5.43
C ALA A 160 9.68 36.84 6.59
N GLU A 161 9.52 38.10 7.02
CA GLU A 161 10.33 38.70 8.09
C GLU A 161 10.06 38.04 9.46
N TYR A 162 8.80 37.72 9.74
CA TYR A 162 8.42 37.08 11.00
C TYR A 162 8.40 35.55 10.95
N LYS A 163 8.58 34.94 9.77
CA LYS A 163 8.35 33.50 9.53
C LYS A 163 6.95 33.07 9.99
N ALA A 164 5.96 33.86 9.62
CA ALA A 164 4.57 33.60 9.97
C ALA A 164 3.87 32.88 8.81
N GLU A 165 2.81 32.16 9.13
CA GLU A 165 1.92 31.55 8.15
C GLU A 165 0.49 32.03 8.36
N ILE A 166 -0.28 32.03 7.28
CA ILE A 166 -1.64 32.54 7.28
C ILE A 166 -2.64 31.58 6.62
N ASP A 167 -3.90 31.72 7.02
CA ASP A 167 -5.00 30.92 6.48
C ASP A 167 -6.29 31.74 6.34
N ALA A 168 -6.65 32.17 5.12
CA ALA A 168 -7.74 33.10 4.84
C ALA A 168 -9.08 32.44 4.49
N TYR A 169 -10.16 32.88 5.14
CA TYR A 169 -11.52 32.34 5.03
C TYR A 169 -12.58 33.42 5.23
N VAL A 170 -13.82 33.10 4.89
CA VAL A 170 -14.98 33.95 5.19
C VAL A 170 -15.91 33.29 6.21
N GLU A 171 -16.67 34.10 6.94
CA GLU A 171 -17.75 33.60 7.79
C GLU A 171 -19.08 33.98 7.17
N SER A 172 -20.04 33.07 7.22
CA SER A 172 -21.39 33.32 6.72
C SER A 172 -22.45 33.13 7.80
N PHE A 173 -23.53 33.89 7.70
CA PHE A 173 -24.72 33.72 8.52
C PHE A 173 -25.97 33.88 7.65
N GLY A 174 -26.86 32.89 7.67
CA GLY A 174 -28.06 32.90 6.83
C GLY A 174 -27.78 32.93 5.33
N GLY A 175 -26.65 32.35 4.89
CA GLY A 175 -26.24 32.33 3.48
C GLY A 175 -25.62 33.64 2.96
N GLN A 176 -25.38 34.61 3.85
CA GLN A 176 -24.67 35.85 3.51
C GLN A 176 -23.31 35.89 4.19
N ILE A 177 -22.29 36.36 3.49
CA ILE A 177 -20.95 36.58 4.05
C ILE A 177 -21.02 37.77 5.00
N ILE A 178 -20.60 37.57 6.24
CA ILE A 178 -20.63 38.58 7.30
C ILE A 178 -19.24 39.06 7.72
N ASN A 179 -18.21 38.22 7.58
CA ASN A 179 -16.83 38.57 7.93
C ASN A 179 -15.83 38.00 6.93
N TYR A 180 -14.74 38.75 6.76
CA TYR A 180 -13.56 38.39 5.97
C TYR A 180 -12.37 38.27 6.92
N LYS A 181 -11.81 37.05 7.03
CA LYS A 181 -10.88 36.68 8.09
C LYS A 181 -9.66 35.97 7.54
N PHE A 182 -8.55 36.07 8.27
CA PHE A 182 -7.48 35.09 8.16
C PHE A 182 -6.90 34.82 9.54
N ASP A 183 -6.44 33.60 9.75
CA ASP A 183 -5.74 33.22 10.97
C ASP A 183 -4.24 33.46 10.80
N LEU A 184 -3.59 33.97 11.84
CA LEU A 184 -2.14 34.17 11.92
C LEU A 184 -1.53 33.15 12.89
N VAL A 185 -0.68 32.28 12.35
CA VAL A 185 -0.01 31.20 13.09
C VAL A 185 1.49 31.23 12.86
N GLU A 186 2.25 30.57 13.75
CA GLU A 186 3.69 30.39 13.58
C GLU A 186 3.95 29.32 12.50
N GLU A 187 3.16 28.25 12.53
CA GLU A 187 3.26 27.10 11.64
C GLU A 187 1.85 26.49 11.45
N ARG A 188 1.43 26.24 10.20
CA ARG A 188 0.20 25.52 9.85
C ARG A 188 0.43 24.02 9.84
N GLY A 189 -0.64 23.27 10.07
CA GLY A 189 -0.66 21.81 9.99
C GLY A 189 -0.25 21.13 11.30
N ASN A 190 -0.28 19.80 11.28
CA ASN A 190 0.04 18.94 12.41
C ASN A 190 1.09 17.90 12.00
N ASN A 191 1.77 17.32 12.99
CA ASN A 191 2.52 16.10 12.75
C ASN A 191 1.53 14.93 12.66
N THR A 192 1.24 14.49 11.44
CA THR A 192 0.22 13.47 11.17
C THR A 192 0.76 12.05 11.34
N ALA A 193 2.08 11.89 11.45
CA ALA A 193 2.78 10.61 11.34
C ALA A 193 2.47 9.81 10.06
N LYS A 194 1.77 10.42 9.08
CA LYS A 194 1.46 9.78 7.80
C LYS A 194 2.76 9.51 7.05
N ARG A 195 2.87 8.31 6.50
CA ARG A 195 4.04 7.86 5.75
C ARG A 195 3.70 7.81 4.27
N PHE A 196 4.53 8.41 3.44
CA PHE A 196 4.54 8.26 1.98
C PHE A 196 5.69 7.35 1.59
N GLU A 197 5.39 6.27 0.87
CA GLU A 197 6.36 5.20 0.57
C GLU A 197 6.66 5.09 -0.93
N TYR A 198 7.93 4.85 -1.24
CA TYR A 198 8.37 4.48 -2.58
C TYR A 198 7.63 3.24 -3.08
N ALA A 199 7.26 3.21 -4.37
CA ALA A 199 6.39 2.21 -5.00
C ALA A 199 4.91 2.13 -4.53
N ARG A 200 4.48 2.98 -3.56
CA ARG A 200 3.08 3.09 -3.13
C ARG A 200 2.46 4.44 -3.47
N ASP A 201 2.97 5.52 -2.85
CA ASP A 201 2.35 6.85 -2.90
C ASP A 201 3.13 7.83 -3.79
N ILE A 202 4.44 7.61 -3.95
CA ILE A 202 5.36 8.53 -4.62
C ILE A 202 5.30 8.30 -6.13
N GLN A 203 4.85 9.30 -6.88
CA GLN A 203 4.87 9.31 -8.35
C GLN A 203 6.21 9.79 -8.91
N GLY A 204 6.86 10.71 -8.19
CA GLY A 204 8.14 11.28 -8.58
C GLY A 204 8.93 11.69 -7.35
N LEU A 205 10.20 11.31 -7.31
CA LEU A 205 11.15 11.73 -6.29
C LEU A 205 12.35 12.38 -6.97
N LYS A 206 12.66 13.60 -6.55
CA LYS A 206 13.84 14.32 -7.01
C LYS A 206 14.65 14.80 -5.81
N ARG A 207 15.86 14.28 -5.64
CA ARG A 207 16.82 14.73 -4.62
C ARG A 207 17.77 15.75 -5.25
N ILE A 208 17.91 16.91 -4.61
CA ILE A 208 18.90 17.92 -4.94
C ILE A 208 19.81 18.09 -3.73
N THR A 209 21.08 17.74 -3.87
CA THR A 209 22.08 17.88 -2.81
C THR A 209 23.02 19.05 -3.10
N THR A 210 23.25 19.92 -2.10
CA THR A 210 24.11 21.11 -2.21
C THR A 210 24.98 21.30 -0.96
N ASP A 211 26.23 21.67 -1.15
CA ASP A 211 27.19 22.01 -0.07
C ASP A 211 27.29 23.53 0.18
N LYS A 212 26.61 24.36 -0.62
CA LYS A 212 26.70 25.84 -0.58
C LYS A 212 26.47 26.46 0.80
N THR A 213 25.68 25.82 1.65
CA THR A 213 25.34 26.29 3.00
C THR A 213 25.81 25.33 4.10
N MET A 214 26.72 24.41 3.77
CA MET A 214 27.29 23.45 4.71
C MET A 214 28.44 24.09 5.51
N TYR A 215 28.46 23.85 6.82
CA TYR A 215 29.49 24.32 7.73
C TYR A 215 29.90 23.21 8.69
N THR A 216 31.19 22.97 8.82
CA THR A 216 31.77 21.98 9.76
C THR A 216 32.13 22.63 11.11
N ALA A 217 31.93 23.95 11.22
CA ALA A 217 32.00 24.70 12.47
C ALA A 217 31.03 25.88 12.47
N LEU A 218 30.46 26.20 13.63
CA LEU A 218 29.57 27.35 13.81
C LEU A 218 30.07 28.30 14.90
N ILE A 219 30.07 29.59 14.60
CA ILE A 219 30.32 30.70 15.53
C ILE A 219 28.96 31.26 15.96
N PRO A 220 28.43 30.88 17.14
CA PRO A 220 27.18 31.44 17.63
C PRO A 220 27.37 32.78 18.34
N LEU A 221 26.47 33.72 18.03
CA LEU A 221 26.34 35.02 18.66
C LEU A 221 24.96 35.12 19.33
N GLY A 222 24.94 35.36 20.63
CA GLY A 222 23.73 35.66 21.38
C GLY A 222 23.49 37.17 21.48
N LYS A 223 22.55 37.57 22.34
CA LYS A 223 22.25 38.97 22.60
C LYS A 223 23.51 39.76 22.92
N ASP A 224 23.61 40.99 22.39
CA ASP A 224 24.74 41.90 22.62
C ASP A 224 26.11 41.29 22.24
N SER A 225 26.15 40.48 21.17
CA SER A 225 27.35 39.74 20.72
C SER A 225 27.91 38.78 21.77
N LEU A 226 27.06 38.22 22.64
CA LEU A 226 27.42 37.17 23.58
C LEU A 226 28.07 35.98 22.83
N THR A 227 29.19 35.49 23.33
CA THR A 227 29.91 34.34 22.74
C THR A 227 29.93 33.15 23.69
N ILE A 228 30.23 31.97 23.16
CA ILE A 228 30.34 30.73 23.95
C ILE A 228 31.72 30.51 24.59
N LYS A 229 32.69 31.44 24.44
CA LYS A 229 34.08 31.25 24.92
C LYS A 229 34.18 30.82 26.38
N SER A 230 33.35 31.41 27.24
CA SER A 230 33.34 31.15 28.69
C SER A 230 32.89 29.74 29.06
N VAL A 231 32.16 29.06 28.17
CA VAL A 231 31.58 27.72 28.39
C VAL A 231 32.08 26.68 27.38
N ASN A 232 33.05 27.05 26.54
CA ASN A 232 33.58 26.19 25.48
C ASN A 232 35.11 26.23 25.39
N ASN A 233 35.79 26.09 26.53
CA ASN A 233 37.24 25.99 26.61
C ASN A 233 38.00 27.15 25.92
N GLY A 234 37.42 28.36 25.92
CA GLY A 234 37.99 29.55 25.29
C GLY A 234 37.72 29.69 23.78
N LEU A 235 37.09 28.69 23.14
CA LEU A 235 36.71 28.74 21.73
C LEU A 235 35.35 29.44 21.56
N ASN A 236 35.25 30.32 20.56
CA ASN A 236 33.99 30.98 20.20
C ASN A 236 33.17 30.22 19.15
N TYR A 237 33.62 29.04 18.74
CA TYR A 237 32.92 28.19 17.79
C TYR A 237 32.86 26.76 18.31
N ILE A 238 31.85 26.04 17.85
CA ILE A 238 31.73 24.58 17.94
C ILE A 238 32.09 23.98 16.57
N TYR A 239 32.53 22.74 16.55
CA TYR A 239 32.99 22.07 15.33
C TYR A 239 32.72 20.56 15.42
N ASP A 240 32.71 19.91 14.26
CA ASP A 240 32.62 18.47 14.12
C ASP A 240 33.79 17.97 13.25
N ASP A 241 34.68 17.19 13.86
CA ASP A 241 35.90 16.69 13.22
C ASP A 241 35.61 15.60 12.19
N GLU A 242 34.62 14.73 12.47
CA GLU A 242 34.25 13.63 11.58
C GLU A 242 33.61 14.18 10.31
N ALA A 243 32.68 15.13 10.46
CA ALA A 243 32.09 15.85 9.35
C ALA A 243 33.13 16.64 8.54
N ASN A 244 34.08 17.29 9.20
CA ASN A 244 35.14 18.03 8.52
C ASN A 244 36.11 17.11 7.76
N TRP A 245 36.37 15.92 8.27
CA TRP A 245 37.17 14.92 7.58
C TRP A 245 36.43 14.37 6.36
N LEU A 246 35.15 14.01 6.53
CA LEU A 246 34.33 13.39 5.50
C LEU A 246 34.02 14.32 4.33
N TYR A 247 33.69 15.59 4.62
CA TYR A 247 33.18 16.51 3.59
C TYR A 247 34.17 17.62 3.19
N ASN A 248 35.28 17.79 3.91
CA ASN A 248 36.27 18.85 3.65
C ASN A 248 37.72 18.35 3.75
N ASP A 249 37.95 17.04 3.60
CA ASP A 249 39.26 16.37 3.65
C ASP A 249 40.12 16.73 4.89
N GLY A 250 39.49 17.11 6.00
CA GLY A 250 40.19 17.52 7.22
C GLY A 250 40.95 18.85 7.11
N ARG A 251 40.63 19.69 6.12
CA ARG A 251 41.20 21.05 5.97
C ARG A 251 40.69 21.98 7.07
N GLU A 252 41.01 23.27 6.97
CA GLU A 252 40.44 24.25 7.92
C GLU A 252 38.91 24.21 7.89
N TYR A 253 38.28 24.18 9.07
CA TYR A 253 36.83 24.07 9.20
C TYR A 253 36.09 25.13 8.36
N LEU A 254 35.01 24.69 7.72
CA LEU A 254 34.05 25.54 7.04
C LEU A 254 33.21 26.24 8.12
N LYS A 255 33.54 27.50 8.42
CA LYS A 255 32.92 28.25 9.53
C LYS A 255 31.73 29.08 9.06
N GLY A 256 30.57 28.83 9.67
CA GLY A 256 29.37 29.66 9.56
C GLY A 256 29.18 30.54 10.79
N VAL A 257 28.54 31.70 10.63
CA VAL A 257 28.13 32.56 11.75
C VAL A 257 26.61 32.44 11.91
N ILE A 258 26.14 32.14 13.13
CA ILE A 258 24.72 32.06 13.46
C ILE A 258 24.40 33.00 14.62
N THR A 259 23.22 33.62 14.61
CA THR A 259 22.84 34.63 15.59
C THR A 259 21.47 34.34 16.21
N LYS A 260 21.36 34.46 17.53
CA LYS A 260 20.10 34.32 18.28
C LYS A 260 20.04 35.38 19.39
N ASP A 261 19.58 36.58 19.03
CA ASP A 261 19.57 37.76 19.90
C ASP A 261 18.63 37.67 21.13
N THR A 262 17.86 36.59 21.24
CA THR A 262 17.05 36.30 22.43
C THR A 262 17.82 35.53 23.51
N ILE A 263 18.90 34.85 23.16
CA ILE A 263 19.68 34.07 24.12
C ILE A 263 20.67 34.97 24.83
N THR A 264 20.49 35.11 26.14
CA THR A 264 21.33 35.93 27.03
C THR A 264 22.31 35.12 27.87
N ASN A 265 22.28 33.78 27.76
CA ASN A 265 23.11 32.87 28.53
C ASN A 265 24.06 32.08 27.61
N ALA A 266 25.35 32.06 27.93
CA ALA A 266 26.37 31.44 27.09
C ALA A 266 26.23 29.92 26.95
N GLN A 267 25.74 29.22 27.99
CA GLN A 267 25.50 27.78 27.94
C GLN A 267 24.31 27.46 27.05
N ALA A 268 23.19 28.17 27.22
CA ALA A 268 22.02 28.01 26.33
C ALA A 268 22.35 28.35 24.87
N LEU A 269 23.26 29.31 24.64
CA LEU A 269 23.75 29.66 23.30
C LEU A 269 24.58 28.53 22.70
N LYS A 270 25.42 27.88 23.50
CA LYS A 270 26.20 26.71 23.08
C LYS A 270 25.31 25.52 22.76
N ASP A 271 24.34 25.22 23.62
CA ASP A 271 23.41 24.11 23.42
C ASP A 271 22.56 24.31 22.16
N TRP A 272 22.06 25.54 21.93
CA TRP A 272 21.39 25.90 20.68
C TRP A 272 22.31 25.77 19.47
N ALA A 273 23.55 26.26 19.56
CA ALA A 273 24.51 26.16 18.47
C ALA A 273 24.79 24.71 18.08
N LEU A 274 24.90 23.80 19.06
CA LEU A 274 25.09 22.36 18.80
C LEU A 274 23.93 21.77 17.99
N LEU A 275 22.70 22.16 18.31
CA LEU A 275 21.52 21.76 17.54
C LEU A 275 21.51 22.34 16.12
N GLU A 276 22.03 23.54 15.92
CA GLU A 276 22.16 24.13 14.58
C GLU A 276 23.32 23.52 13.78
N LEU A 277 24.44 23.18 14.42
CA LEU A 277 25.59 22.55 13.77
C LEU A 277 25.20 21.19 13.18
N GLU A 278 24.37 20.43 13.90
CA GLU A 278 23.85 19.16 13.42
C GLU A 278 23.11 19.28 12.08
N LYS A 279 22.41 20.40 11.84
CA LYS A 279 21.63 20.63 10.61
C LYS A 279 22.48 21.02 9.40
N VAL A 280 23.71 21.50 9.62
CA VAL A 280 24.54 22.11 8.57
C VAL A 280 25.88 21.42 8.37
N LYS A 281 26.22 20.41 9.18
CA LYS A 281 27.52 19.71 9.10
C LYS A 281 27.63 18.68 7.96
N HIS A 282 26.60 18.56 7.13
CA HIS A 282 26.55 17.71 5.95
C HIS A 282 25.94 18.48 4.77
N PRO A 283 26.15 18.04 3.51
CA PRO A 283 25.47 18.63 2.37
C PRO A 283 23.95 18.63 2.59
N LEU A 284 23.31 19.76 2.28
CA LEU A 284 21.86 19.89 2.41
C LEU A 284 21.21 19.18 1.22
N SER A 285 20.39 18.16 1.51
CA SER A 285 19.54 17.51 0.51
C SER A 285 18.13 18.06 0.61
N THR A 286 17.64 18.71 -0.45
CA THR A 286 16.23 19.03 -0.62
C THR A 286 15.59 17.99 -1.51
N TYR A 287 14.36 17.59 -1.19
CA TYR A 287 13.60 16.67 -2.00
C TYR A 287 12.43 17.43 -2.64
N GLU A 288 11.99 16.99 -3.82
CA GLU A 288 10.67 17.32 -4.37
C GLU A 288 10.00 15.98 -4.53
N VAL A 289 8.90 15.77 -3.81
CA VAL A 289 8.15 14.52 -3.81
C VAL A 289 6.75 14.81 -4.31
N ASP A 290 6.43 14.26 -5.47
CA ASP A 290 5.08 14.25 -6.00
C ASP A 290 4.36 13.01 -5.46
N VAL A 291 3.30 13.23 -4.69
CA VAL A 291 2.56 12.14 -4.04
C VAL A 291 1.10 12.16 -4.45
N ILE A 292 0.53 11.00 -4.76
CA ILE A 292 -0.92 10.80 -4.85
C ILE A 292 -1.55 10.53 -3.49
N LEU A 293 -2.73 11.10 -3.27
CA LEU A 293 -3.47 10.91 -2.03
C LEU A 293 -4.38 9.68 -2.14
N LEU A 294 -3.79 8.47 -2.21
CA LEU A 294 -4.50 7.19 -2.35
C LEU A 294 -5.64 7.00 -1.33
N ALA A 295 -5.40 7.42 -0.08
CA ALA A 295 -6.40 7.33 0.97
C ALA A 295 -7.59 8.28 0.78
N GLU A 296 -7.38 9.44 0.15
CA GLU A 296 -8.46 10.37 -0.21
C GLU A 296 -9.26 9.82 -1.40
N MET A 297 -8.57 9.24 -2.39
CA MET A 297 -9.20 8.56 -3.53
C MET A 297 -10.11 7.40 -3.11
N LEU A 298 -9.77 6.72 -2.02
CA LEU A 298 -10.50 5.57 -1.48
C LEU A 298 -11.48 5.92 -0.33
N GLY A 299 -11.59 7.20 0.06
CA GLY A 299 -12.53 7.67 1.10
C GLY A 299 -12.13 7.35 2.54
N TYR A 300 -10.83 7.15 2.82
CA TYR A 300 -10.31 6.89 4.18
C TYR A 300 -10.00 8.19 4.93
N GLU A 301 -11.00 8.76 5.59
CA GLU A 301 -10.91 9.98 6.42
C GLU A 301 -9.70 10.06 7.38
N PRO A 302 -9.26 8.98 8.08
CA PRO A 302 -8.15 9.08 9.04
C PRO A 302 -6.77 9.36 8.44
N HIS A 303 -6.66 9.38 7.10
CA HIS A 303 -5.41 9.54 6.37
C HIS A 303 -5.43 10.77 5.45
N GLN A 304 -6.42 11.65 5.56
CA GLN A 304 -6.40 12.95 4.90
C GLN A 304 -5.22 13.79 5.40
N VAL A 305 -4.65 14.59 4.51
CA VAL A 305 -3.59 15.56 4.86
C VAL A 305 -3.99 16.95 4.47
N THR A 306 -3.58 17.92 5.28
CA THR A 306 -3.75 19.34 4.96
C THR A 306 -2.41 19.98 4.65
N LEU A 307 -2.45 21.09 3.90
CA LEU A 307 -1.32 21.98 3.71
C LEU A 307 -0.71 22.38 5.06
N GLY A 308 0.62 22.25 5.19
CA GLY A 308 1.34 22.47 6.44
C GLY A 308 1.64 21.21 7.25
N ASP A 309 0.95 20.08 7.01
CA ASP A 309 1.18 18.88 7.79
C ASP A 309 2.60 18.33 7.62
N THR A 310 3.18 17.85 8.73
CA THR A 310 4.44 17.10 8.71
C THR A 310 4.15 15.61 8.52
N VAL A 311 4.82 15.02 7.54
CA VAL A 311 4.70 13.63 7.08
C VAL A 311 6.07 12.96 7.04
N ARG A 312 6.10 11.63 6.89
CA ARG A 312 7.32 10.85 6.71
C ARG A 312 7.43 10.39 5.27
N VAL A 313 8.59 10.57 4.65
CA VAL A 313 8.90 9.98 3.34
C VAL A 313 9.86 8.84 3.57
N VAL A 314 9.53 7.65 3.08
CA VAL A 314 10.41 6.49 3.21
C VAL A 314 10.62 5.84 1.86
N ASP A 315 11.88 5.79 1.48
CA ASP A 315 12.40 5.05 0.33
C ASP A 315 13.46 4.09 0.88
N LEU A 316 13.08 2.81 0.99
CA LEU A 316 13.94 1.78 1.56
C LEU A 316 15.04 1.33 0.58
N ASP A 317 14.86 1.56 -0.71
CA ASP A 317 15.82 1.19 -1.76
C ASP A 317 16.98 2.19 -1.79
N MET A 318 16.69 3.46 -1.49
CA MET A 318 17.71 4.51 -1.37
C MET A 318 18.22 4.72 0.08
N ASP A 319 17.73 3.95 1.07
CA ASP A 319 17.96 4.15 2.51
C ASP A 319 17.62 5.58 3.00
N ILE A 320 16.50 6.12 2.50
CA ILE A 320 16.05 7.47 2.80
C ILE A 320 14.83 7.40 3.72
N THR A 321 14.98 7.93 4.93
CA THR A 321 13.87 8.20 5.84
C THR A 321 13.88 9.68 6.20
N LEU A 322 12.89 10.42 5.71
CA LEU A 322 12.80 11.86 5.88
C LEU A 322 11.55 12.20 6.70
N SER A 323 11.66 13.19 7.56
CA SER A 323 10.51 14.01 7.96
C SER A 323 10.41 15.16 6.96
N ALA A 324 9.23 15.37 6.38
CA ALA A 324 8.98 16.41 5.38
C ALA A 324 7.65 17.10 5.64
N ARG A 325 7.48 18.31 5.15
CA ARG A 325 6.27 19.11 5.33
C ARG A 325 5.54 19.30 4.01
N ILE A 326 4.21 19.28 4.02
CA ILE A 326 3.41 19.55 2.81
C ILE A 326 3.41 21.05 2.55
N ILE A 327 4.10 21.47 1.49
CA ILE A 327 4.27 22.89 1.11
C ILE A 327 3.34 23.34 -0.01
N GLU A 328 2.86 22.41 -0.84
CA GLU A 328 1.82 22.65 -1.84
C GLU A 328 0.81 21.50 -1.85
N LYS A 329 -0.46 21.81 -2.13
CA LYS A 329 -1.54 20.83 -2.28
C LYS A 329 -2.40 21.19 -3.48
N THR A 330 -2.74 20.16 -4.26
CA THR A 330 -3.73 20.25 -5.33
C THR A 330 -4.94 19.38 -4.95
N THR A 331 -6.15 19.95 -5.03
CA THR A 331 -7.41 19.28 -4.68
C THR A 331 -8.41 19.41 -5.82
N SER A 332 -9.07 18.31 -6.18
CA SER A 332 -10.19 18.26 -7.13
C SER A 332 -11.41 17.62 -6.47
N PHE A 333 -12.55 18.30 -6.51
CA PHE A 333 -13.79 17.78 -5.95
C PHE A 333 -14.53 16.84 -6.93
N SER A 334 -14.34 17.02 -8.23
CA SER A 334 -14.95 16.16 -9.26
C SER A 334 -14.13 14.90 -9.56
N ASP A 335 -12.82 14.92 -9.32
CA ASP A 335 -11.92 13.79 -9.56
C ASP A 335 -10.81 13.70 -8.49
N PRO A 336 -11.08 13.05 -7.34
CA PRO A 336 -10.10 12.90 -6.26
C PRO A 336 -8.80 12.18 -6.66
N SER A 337 -8.78 11.47 -7.80
CA SER A 337 -7.54 10.83 -8.30
C SER A 337 -6.49 11.85 -8.76
N LYS A 338 -6.90 13.10 -8.99
CA LYS A 338 -6.01 14.23 -9.31
C LYS A 338 -5.43 14.90 -8.06
N ASN A 339 -5.86 14.53 -6.85
CA ASN A 339 -5.32 15.10 -5.63
C ASN A 339 -3.86 14.72 -5.44
N LYS A 340 -3.02 15.73 -5.19
CA LYS A 340 -1.58 15.54 -5.00
C LYS A 340 -1.01 16.55 -4.01
N VAL A 341 0.15 16.23 -3.46
CA VAL A 341 0.92 17.14 -2.60
C VAL A 341 2.36 17.23 -3.07
N VAL A 342 2.97 18.39 -2.80
CA VAL A 342 4.41 18.63 -2.92
C VAL A 342 4.97 18.81 -1.52
N LEU A 343 6.03 18.06 -1.24
CA LEU A 343 6.73 18.11 0.05
C LEU A 343 7.92 19.07 0.00
N GLY A 344 8.26 19.64 1.16
CA GLY A 344 9.36 20.58 1.41
C GLY A 344 9.91 20.44 2.82
N ASP A 345 10.92 21.23 3.19
CA ASP A 345 11.55 21.29 4.53
C ASP A 345 11.89 19.93 5.15
N TYR A 346 13.07 19.40 4.77
CA TYR A 346 13.47 18.02 5.06
C TYR A 346 14.41 17.89 6.25
N ILE A 347 14.18 16.85 7.06
CA ILE A 347 15.12 16.37 8.07
C ILE A 347 15.40 14.89 7.77
N GLU A 348 16.65 14.56 7.42
CA GLU A 348 17.13 13.17 7.38
C GLU A 348 17.11 12.61 8.81
N LEU A 349 16.35 11.53 9.02
CA LEU A 349 16.31 10.85 10.30
C LEU A 349 17.42 9.77 10.31
N GLU A 350 18.41 9.90 11.19
CA GLU A 350 19.37 8.82 11.41
C GLU A 350 18.62 7.56 11.85
N ASN A 351 18.79 6.48 11.07
CA ASN A 351 18.37 5.16 11.48
C ASN A 351 19.21 4.74 12.69
N VAL A 352 18.67 4.93 13.91
CA VAL A 352 19.23 4.31 15.11
C VAL A 352 19.00 2.81 14.99
N THR A 353 19.96 2.18 14.34
CA THR A 353 19.95 0.78 14.02
C THR A 353 20.39 0.04 15.29
N PRO A 354 19.52 -0.73 15.98
CA PRO A 354 19.88 -1.34 17.26
C PRO A 354 21.09 -2.26 17.11
N LEU A 355 21.94 -2.37 18.15
CA LEU A 355 23.14 -3.23 18.23
C LEU A 355 22.97 -4.64 17.62
N ALA A 356 21.76 -5.19 17.64
CA ALA A 356 21.40 -6.46 17.01
C ALA A 356 21.67 -6.53 15.49
N ILE A 357 21.64 -5.39 14.78
CA ILE A 357 21.88 -5.34 13.33
C ILE A 357 23.38 -5.30 13.03
N TRP A 358 24.23 -4.69 13.87
CA TRP A 358 25.69 -4.82 13.74
C TRP A 358 26.16 -6.26 13.94
N GLU A 359 25.57 -6.98 14.90
CA GLU A 359 25.83 -8.41 15.08
C GLU A 359 25.37 -9.24 13.88
N LEU A 360 24.24 -8.86 13.25
CA LEU A 360 23.73 -9.52 12.05
C LEU A 360 24.60 -9.24 10.81
N GLN A 361 25.07 -8.01 10.63
CA GLN A 361 25.95 -7.61 9.53
C GLN A 361 27.30 -8.32 9.59
N ALA A 362 27.89 -8.44 10.79
CA ALA A 362 29.13 -9.21 10.98
C ALA A 362 28.95 -10.70 10.67
N GLN A 363 27.79 -11.28 11.00
CA GLN A 363 27.46 -12.67 10.65
C GLN A 363 27.20 -12.85 9.15
N ILE A 364 26.63 -11.85 8.48
CA ILE A 364 26.40 -11.85 7.03
C ILE A 364 27.72 -11.71 6.26
N GLU A 365 28.67 -10.89 6.69
CA GLU A 365 30.00 -10.82 6.06
C GLU A 365 30.79 -12.14 6.19
N GLU A 366 30.76 -12.76 7.37
CA GLU A 366 31.40 -14.07 7.58
C GLU A 366 30.73 -15.16 6.71
N ALA A 367 29.40 -15.11 6.56
CA ALA A 367 28.65 -16.01 5.67
C ALA A 367 28.96 -15.75 4.19
N LYS A 368 29.07 -14.49 3.75
CA LYS A 368 29.44 -14.10 2.37
C LYS A 368 30.84 -14.61 2.00
N LYS A 369 31.80 -14.53 2.93
CA LYS A 369 33.16 -15.03 2.73
C LYS A 369 33.24 -16.55 2.52
N GLN A 370 32.33 -17.31 3.14
CA GLN A 370 32.23 -18.76 2.93
C GLN A 370 31.48 -19.14 1.63
N ILE A 371 30.63 -18.25 1.11
CA ILE A 371 29.89 -18.45 -0.14
C ILE A 371 30.78 -18.19 -1.36
N GLU A 372 31.68 -17.19 -1.28
CA GLU A 372 32.60 -16.83 -2.36
C GLU A 372 33.58 -17.96 -2.75
N GLU A 373 33.89 -18.89 -1.84
CA GLU A 373 34.82 -20.00 -2.08
C GLU A 373 34.20 -21.20 -2.85
N THR A 374 32.90 -21.17 -3.23
CA THR A 374 32.21 -22.37 -3.79
C THR A 374 31.41 -22.17 -5.10
N LYS A 375 31.75 -21.19 -5.96
CA LYS A 375 31.10 -21.04 -7.27
C LYS A 375 31.62 -22.03 -8.33
N THR A 376 30.89 -23.13 -8.55
CA THR A 376 30.95 -23.94 -9.80
C THR A 376 29.57 -24.51 -10.11
N TRP A 377 28.93 -24.03 -11.18
CA TRP A 377 27.66 -24.56 -11.69
C TRP A 377 27.79 -26.02 -12.15
N LYS A 378 26.76 -26.85 -11.94
CA LYS A 378 26.76 -28.26 -12.35
C LYS A 378 25.42 -28.68 -12.97
N VAL A 379 25.47 -29.40 -14.10
CA VAL A 379 24.32 -30.08 -14.71
C VAL A 379 24.39 -31.58 -14.41
N GLU A 380 23.31 -32.15 -13.87
CA GLU A 380 23.15 -33.58 -13.58
C GLU A 380 21.99 -34.17 -14.39
N LEU A 381 22.17 -35.36 -14.97
CA LEU A 381 21.16 -36.06 -15.75
C LEU A 381 20.57 -37.25 -14.97
N PHE A 382 19.24 -37.34 -14.98
CA PHE A 382 18.48 -38.41 -14.34
C PHE A 382 17.64 -39.16 -15.37
N SER A 383 17.57 -40.49 -15.26
CA SER A 383 16.72 -41.33 -16.11
C SER A 383 15.57 -41.92 -15.30
N THR A 384 14.35 -41.86 -15.83
CA THR A 384 13.14 -42.39 -15.16
C THR A 384 13.03 -43.91 -15.19
N ASN A 385 13.68 -44.59 -16.14
CA ASN A 385 13.63 -46.04 -16.32
C ASN A 385 15.05 -46.67 -16.39
N GLY A 386 16.07 -45.99 -15.85
CA GLY A 386 17.45 -46.46 -15.82
C GLY A 386 18.25 -46.15 -17.11
N SER A 387 19.56 -46.37 -17.09
CA SER A 387 20.49 -45.98 -18.16
C SER A 387 20.88 -47.13 -19.11
N THR A 388 20.12 -48.24 -19.11
CA THR A 388 20.47 -49.43 -19.89
C THR A 388 19.23 -50.01 -20.57
N PHE A 389 19.25 -50.05 -21.90
CA PHE A 389 18.20 -50.67 -22.71
C PHE A 389 18.61 -52.11 -23.07
N LYS A 390 17.67 -53.06 -23.00
CA LYS A 390 17.89 -54.44 -23.47
C LYS A 390 17.23 -54.62 -24.83
N ASN A 391 17.97 -55.13 -25.82
CA ASN A 391 17.50 -55.38 -27.19
C ASN A 391 16.94 -54.14 -27.91
N ASN A 392 17.49 -52.95 -27.67
CA ASN A 392 17.02 -51.66 -28.21
C ASN A 392 15.54 -51.33 -27.94
N ALA A 393 14.87 -52.05 -27.03
CA ALA A 393 13.45 -51.88 -26.77
C ALA A 393 13.22 -51.09 -25.48
N GLY A 394 12.23 -50.19 -25.51
CA GLY A 394 11.80 -49.37 -24.36
C GLY A 394 12.10 -47.88 -24.52
N THR A 395 11.46 -47.07 -23.68
CA THR A 395 11.63 -45.61 -23.61
C THR A 395 11.96 -45.16 -22.19
N THR A 396 12.71 -44.08 -22.07
CA THR A 396 12.95 -43.41 -20.79
C THR A 396 12.96 -41.89 -20.96
N GLN A 397 12.71 -41.16 -19.88
CA GLN A 397 12.86 -39.72 -19.87
C GLN A 397 14.20 -39.38 -19.27
N LEU A 398 15.00 -38.59 -20.00
CA LEU A 398 16.15 -37.92 -19.43
C LEU A 398 15.73 -36.56 -18.90
N ILE A 399 16.08 -36.30 -17.65
CA ILE A 399 15.76 -35.08 -16.92
C ILE A 399 17.09 -34.41 -16.55
N ALA A 400 17.34 -33.22 -17.10
CA ALA A 400 18.45 -32.37 -16.70
C ALA A 400 18.09 -31.59 -15.45
N ARG A 401 19.01 -31.55 -14.48
CA ARG A 401 18.97 -30.67 -13.31
C ARG A 401 20.20 -29.80 -13.24
N VAL A 402 20.02 -28.51 -13.06
CA VAL A 402 21.10 -27.54 -12.96
C VAL A 402 21.19 -27.02 -11.54
N TYR A 403 22.41 -26.95 -11.03
CA TYR A 403 22.73 -26.48 -9.69
C TYR A 403 23.69 -25.29 -9.73
N ASP A 404 23.40 -24.24 -8.96
CA ASP A 404 24.40 -23.29 -8.49
C ASP A 404 24.84 -23.71 -7.09
N GLY A 405 26.10 -24.11 -6.92
CA GLY A 405 26.57 -24.69 -5.67
C GLY A 405 25.69 -25.88 -5.24
N LYS A 406 24.82 -25.67 -4.23
CA LYS A 406 23.85 -26.69 -3.73
C LYS A 406 22.40 -26.41 -4.13
N LEU A 407 22.10 -25.23 -4.67
CA LEU A 407 20.75 -24.80 -5.01
C LEU A 407 20.37 -25.35 -6.38
N ASN A 408 19.23 -26.04 -6.48
CA ASN A 408 18.71 -26.50 -7.76
C ASN A 408 17.99 -25.36 -8.46
N ILE A 409 18.56 -24.86 -9.55
CA ILE A 409 18.04 -23.73 -10.34
C ILE A 409 17.39 -24.18 -11.67
N THR A 410 17.20 -25.50 -11.87
CA THR A 410 16.68 -26.07 -13.14
C THR A 410 15.40 -25.40 -13.64
N THR A 411 14.49 -25.08 -12.74
CA THR A 411 13.19 -24.47 -13.06
C THR A 411 13.28 -23.00 -13.46
N ASN A 412 14.45 -22.40 -13.25
CA ASN A 412 14.70 -20.99 -13.46
C ASN A 412 15.45 -20.74 -14.78
N ILE A 413 15.70 -21.81 -15.55
CA ILE A 413 16.32 -21.77 -16.87
C ILE A 413 15.21 -21.88 -17.91
N GLU A 414 15.23 -21.00 -18.91
CA GLU A 414 14.22 -21.05 -19.97
C GLU A 414 14.28 -22.37 -20.75
N ARG A 415 13.13 -22.83 -21.27
CA ARG A 415 13.09 -24.09 -22.01
C ARG A 415 14.01 -24.10 -23.24
N GLY A 416 14.22 -22.94 -23.86
CA GLY A 416 15.13 -22.76 -24.99
C GLY A 416 16.61 -22.88 -24.63
N ASP A 417 16.96 -22.69 -23.36
CA ASP A 417 18.35 -22.64 -22.90
C ASP A 417 18.89 -24.01 -22.50
N PHE A 418 18.05 -25.05 -22.44
CA PHE A 418 18.50 -26.44 -22.33
C PHE A 418 18.94 -26.96 -23.71
N ILE A 419 20.24 -27.12 -23.87
CA ILE A 419 20.85 -27.61 -25.11
C ILE A 419 21.11 -29.11 -24.96
N TRP A 420 20.38 -29.90 -25.74
CA TRP A 420 20.54 -31.36 -25.80
C TRP A 420 21.41 -31.73 -27.00
N GLU A 421 22.46 -32.50 -26.74
CA GLU A 421 23.42 -32.95 -27.75
C GLU A 421 23.46 -34.47 -27.78
N LYS A 422 23.54 -35.04 -28.98
CA LYS A 422 23.70 -36.48 -29.20
C LYS A 422 24.97 -36.75 -29.99
N ILE A 423 25.90 -37.45 -29.36
CA ILE A 423 27.20 -37.81 -29.91
C ILE A 423 27.17 -39.28 -30.32
N ASN A 424 27.39 -39.56 -31.59
CA ASN A 424 27.49 -40.92 -32.13
C ASN A 424 28.76 -41.62 -31.63
N ASN A 425 28.84 -42.95 -31.80
CA ASN A 425 29.99 -43.75 -31.38
C ASN A 425 31.34 -43.30 -31.97
N ASP A 426 31.31 -42.64 -33.12
CA ASP A 426 32.49 -42.13 -33.82
C ASP A 426 32.90 -40.72 -33.35
N GLY A 427 32.19 -40.15 -32.37
CA GLY A 427 32.42 -38.83 -31.81
C GLY A 427 31.77 -37.69 -32.60
N THR A 428 31.00 -37.97 -33.65
CA THR A 428 30.29 -36.95 -34.43
C THR A 428 28.92 -36.59 -33.83
N HIS A 429 28.46 -35.37 -34.07
CA HIS A 429 27.13 -34.91 -33.63
C HIS A 429 26.01 -35.41 -34.56
N ASP A 430 24.92 -35.87 -33.97
CA ASP A 430 23.67 -36.17 -34.68
C ASP A 430 22.79 -34.91 -34.76
N LEU A 431 23.15 -34.00 -35.68
CA LEU A 431 22.48 -32.70 -35.84
C LEU A 431 20.99 -32.83 -36.18
N ALA A 432 20.55 -33.95 -36.76
CA ALA A 432 19.13 -34.17 -37.06
C ALA A 432 18.34 -34.37 -35.77
N TRP A 433 18.87 -35.21 -34.87
CA TRP A 433 18.28 -35.46 -33.56
C TRP A 433 18.33 -34.19 -32.68
N GLU A 434 19.45 -33.46 -32.69
CA GLU A 434 19.61 -32.23 -31.90
C GLU A 434 18.61 -31.14 -32.31
N ASN A 435 18.39 -30.95 -33.62
CA ASN A 435 17.40 -29.99 -34.12
C ASN A 435 15.96 -30.38 -33.79
N GLU A 436 15.63 -31.67 -33.75
CA GLU A 436 14.30 -32.16 -33.35
C GLU A 436 14.00 -31.89 -31.86
N HIS A 437 15.04 -31.82 -31.02
CA HIS A 437 14.94 -31.62 -29.57
C HIS A 437 15.28 -30.18 -29.13
N ALA A 438 15.48 -29.26 -30.07
CA ALA A 438 15.69 -27.85 -29.78
C ALA A 438 14.46 -27.25 -29.06
N GLY A 439 14.67 -26.62 -27.90
CA GLY A 439 13.59 -26.04 -27.10
C GLY A 439 12.72 -27.05 -26.34
N ALA A 440 13.13 -28.32 -26.25
CA ALA A 440 12.41 -29.34 -25.47
C ALA A 440 12.33 -28.99 -23.96
N GLY A 441 13.25 -28.17 -23.46
CA GLY A 441 13.40 -27.83 -22.05
C GLY A 441 14.23 -28.86 -21.30
N ASN A 442 14.05 -28.94 -19.98
CA ASN A 442 14.86 -29.78 -19.11
C ASN A 442 14.54 -31.28 -19.18
N VAL A 443 13.60 -31.72 -20.03
CA VAL A 443 13.18 -33.12 -20.17
C VAL A 443 13.10 -33.51 -21.65
N VAL A 444 13.70 -34.65 -22.00
CA VAL A 444 13.56 -35.30 -23.31
C VAL A 444 13.18 -36.76 -23.16
N ASN A 445 12.32 -37.26 -24.06
CA ASN A 445 12.00 -38.68 -24.15
C ASN A 445 12.99 -39.33 -25.12
N ILE A 446 13.65 -40.41 -24.69
CA ILE A 446 14.59 -41.16 -25.53
C ILE A 446 14.20 -42.65 -25.56
N SER A 447 14.57 -43.33 -26.64
CA SER A 447 14.35 -44.75 -26.87
C SER A 447 15.66 -45.53 -26.90
N GLY A 448 15.57 -46.86 -26.85
CA GLY A 448 16.74 -47.73 -27.04
C GLY A 448 17.40 -47.62 -28.43
N GLU A 449 16.70 -47.05 -29.42
CA GLU A 449 17.27 -46.74 -30.74
C GLU A 449 18.14 -45.47 -30.71
N ASP A 450 17.78 -44.49 -29.86
CA ASP A 450 18.49 -43.21 -29.75
C ASP A 450 19.90 -43.35 -29.16
N VAL A 451 20.15 -44.39 -28.38
CA VAL A 451 21.47 -44.70 -27.78
C VAL A 451 22.10 -45.96 -28.36
N PHE A 452 21.62 -46.44 -29.51
CA PHE A 452 22.13 -47.64 -30.16
C PHE A 452 23.60 -47.47 -30.57
N ILE A 453 24.43 -48.48 -30.31
CA ILE A 453 25.89 -48.48 -30.56
C ILE A 453 26.60 -47.38 -29.75
N ASN A 454 26.41 -47.31 -28.43
CA ASN A 454 27.17 -46.43 -27.53
C ASN A 454 27.09 -44.91 -27.86
N ALA A 455 26.02 -44.43 -28.48
CA ALA A 455 25.80 -42.99 -28.60
C ALA A 455 25.59 -42.36 -27.21
N THR A 456 26.10 -41.15 -27.01
CA THR A 456 26.03 -40.40 -25.73
C THR A 456 25.09 -39.22 -25.88
N ILE A 457 24.12 -39.11 -24.97
CA ILE A 457 23.24 -37.95 -24.87
C ILE A 457 23.68 -37.10 -23.68
N ARG A 458 23.88 -35.80 -23.89
CA ARG A 458 24.25 -34.84 -22.83
C ARG A 458 23.37 -33.59 -22.90
N CYS A 459 23.33 -32.86 -21.80
CA CYS A 459 22.63 -31.59 -21.69
C CYS A 459 23.56 -30.51 -21.11
N SER A 460 23.56 -29.33 -21.72
CA SER A 460 24.19 -28.11 -21.23
C SER A 460 23.18 -26.97 -21.19
N VAL A 461 23.53 -25.87 -20.52
CA VAL A 461 22.66 -24.67 -20.46
C VAL A 461 23.36 -23.42 -20.96
N ASN A 462 22.67 -22.61 -21.76
CA ASN A 462 23.17 -21.31 -22.20
C ASN A 462 23.15 -20.34 -21.01
N GLN A 463 24.31 -19.83 -20.60
CA GLN A 463 24.40 -18.81 -19.55
C GLN A 463 23.88 -17.47 -20.08
N GLY A 464 22.66 -17.10 -19.70
CA GLY A 464 22.05 -15.83 -20.09
C GLY A 464 20.69 -15.49 -19.46
N SER A 465 19.95 -16.43 -18.85
CA SER A 465 18.68 -16.11 -18.18
C SER A 465 18.87 -15.97 -16.66
N GLU A 466 18.72 -14.77 -16.13
CA GLU A 466 18.61 -14.53 -14.69
C GLU A 466 17.36 -15.24 -14.14
N ALA A 467 17.57 -16.03 -13.09
CA ALA A 467 16.57 -16.89 -12.50
C ALA A 467 15.54 -16.08 -11.69
N SER A 468 14.26 -16.07 -12.10
CA SER A 468 13.18 -15.43 -11.32
C SER A 468 12.30 -16.44 -10.57
N ILE A 469 12.09 -16.21 -9.26
CA ILE A 469 11.38 -17.10 -8.34
C ILE A 469 10.01 -16.51 -8.01
N LEU A 470 8.92 -17.28 -8.18
CA LEU A 470 7.60 -16.88 -7.72
C LEU A 470 7.56 -16.92 -6.18
N MET A 471 7.23 -15.81 -5.55
CA MET A 471 7.13 -15.68 -4.10
C MET A 471 6.17 -14.56 -3.70
N ILE A 472 5.88 -14.47 -2.41
CA ILE A 472 5.07 -13.39 -1.86
C ILE A 472 5.95 -12.21 -1.51
N ASN A 473 5.55 -11.02 -1.95
CA ASN A 473 6.10 -9.77 -1.50
C ASN A 473 5.41 -9.32 -0.20
N GLU A 474 5.77 -9.93 0.92
CA GLU A 474 5.18 -9.58 2.21
C GLU A 474 5.42 -8.10 2.59
N GLY A 475 6.54 -7.53 2.13
CA GLY A 475 6.88 -6.12 2.31
C GLY A 475 5.91 -5.14 1.69
N GLN A 476 5.20 -5.57 0.63
CA GLN A 476 4.14 -4.79 -0.02
C GLN A 476 2.74 -5.17 0.49
N GLY A 477 2.65 -5.93 1.58
CA GLY A 477 1.38 -6.31 2.20
C GLY A 477 0.66 -5.14 2.85
N TYR A 478 -0.67 -5.09 2.71
CA TYR A 478 -1.51 -4.05 3.31
C TYR A 478 -2.82 -4.63 3.87
N LEU A 479 -3.43 -3.93 4.84
CA LEU A 479 -4.77 -4.28 5.33
C LEU A 479 -5.80 -4.02 4.22
N PHE A 480 -6.47 -5.06 3.77
CA PHE A 480 -7.47 -4.99 2.70
C PHE A 480 -8.87 -4.71 3.23
N ALA A 481 -9.32 -5.49 4.21
CA ALA A 481 -10.66 -5.33 4.78
C ALA A 481 -10.71 -5.84 6.22
N GLU A 482 -11.64 -5.31 7.00
CA GLU A 482 -12.01 -5.81 8.34
C GLU A 482 -13.51 -6.14 8.35
N LEU A 483 -13.89 -7.31 8.86
CA LEU A 483 -15.29 -7.62 9.10
C LEU A 483 -15.82 -6.70 10.20
N PRO A 484 -16.96 -6.00 9.98
CA PRO A 484 -17.51 -5.09 10.97
C PRO A 484 -17.81 -5.80 12.29
N ARG A 485 -17.67 -5.05 13.38
CA ARG A 485 -18.01 -5.52 14.73
C ARG A 485 -19.38 -5.01 15.19
N GLU A 486 -19.91 -4.02 14.49
CA GLU A 486 -21.23 -3.46 14.69
C GLU A 486 -22.09 -3.79 13.47
N PHE A 487 -23.27 -4.33 13.73
CA PHE A 487 -24.20 -4.75 12.69
C PHE A 487 -25.55 -4.07 12.90
N PRO A 488 -26.36 -3.91 11.84
CA PRO A 488 -27.70 -3.35 11.95
C PRO A 488 -28.58 -4.07 12.99
N ALA A 489 -29.48 -3.33 13.62
CA ALA A 489 -30.38 -3.88 14.63
C ALA A 489 -31.23 -5.03 14.06
N GLY A 490 -31.32 -6.13 14.81
CA GLY A 490 -32.09 -7.32 14.40
C GLY A 490 -31.28 -8.40 13.68
N VAL A 491 -30.00 -8.15 13.38
CA VAL A 491 -29.07 -9.19 12.88
C VAL A 491 -28.57 -10.03 14.05
N GLU A 492 -28.75 -11.36 13.99
CA GLU A 492 -28.21 -12.29 14.99
C GLU A 492 -26.72 -12.51 14.73
N VAL A 493 -25.89 -11.70 15.38
CA VAL A 493 -24.44 -11.68 15.18
C VAL A 493 -23.72 -12.69 16.05
N ASN A 494 -22.61 -13.20 15.53
CA ASN A 494 -21.64 -13.95 16.33
C ASN A 494 -20.29 -13.25 16.28
N LEU A 495 -19.83 -12.72 17.42
CA LEU A 495 -18.54 -12.03 17.54
C LEU A 495 -17.41 -13.04 17.87
N SER A 496 -17.35 -14.14 17.12
CA SER A 496 -16.29 -15.14 17.20
C SER A 496 -15.12 -14.78 16.28
N VAL A 497 -14.06 -15.59 16.31
CA VAL A 497 -12.99 -15.46 15.32
C VAL A 497 -13.52 -15.91 13.95
N MET A 498 -13.09 -15.23 12.89
CA MET A 498 -13.26 -15.68 11.52
C MET A 498 -12.70 -17.09 11.36
N GLN A 499 -13.27 -17.87 10.45
CA GLN A 499 -12.80 -19.22 10.13
C GLN A 499 -12.28 -19.31 8.71
N CYS A 500 -12.81 -18.49 7.81
CA CYS A 500 -12.36 -18.36 6.43
C CYS A 500 -12.92 -17.04 5.87
N ALA A 501 -12.23 -16.44 4.92
CA ALA A 501 -12.81 -15.44 4.04
C ALA A 501 -12.35 -15.68 2.60
N GLN A 502 -13.18 -15.27 1.64
CA GLN A 502 -12.92 -15.38 0.20
C GLN A 502 -13.27 -14.03 -0.46
N ILE A 503 -12.29 -13.42 -1.13
CA ILE A 503 -12.49 -12.19 -1.90
C ILE A 503 -13.06 -12.55 -3.28
N ASP A 504 -14.17 -11.93 -3.65
CA ASP A 504 -14.74 -11.96 -5.00
C ASP A 504 -14.62 -10.55 -5.62
N VAL A 505 -13.46 -10.30 -6.22
CA VAL A 505 -13.13 -9.01 -6.84
C VAL A 505 -14.11 -8.67 -7.97
N GLN A 506 -14.52 -9.67 -8.77
CA GLN A 506 -15.35 -9.45 -9.95
C GLN A 506 -16.74 -8.91 -9.60
N ASN A 507 -17.32 -9.38 -8.49
CA ASN A 507 -18.64 -8.93 -8.04
C ASN A 507 -18.56 -7.90 -6.89
N GLY A 508 -17.36 -7.50 -6.47
CA GLY A 508 -17.17 -6.46 -5.46
C GLY A 508 -17.54 -6.88 -4.04
N TYR A 509 -17.42 -8.18 -3.71
CA TYR A 509 -17.83 -8.71 -2.40
C TYR A 509 -16.74 -9.52 -1.71
N ILE A 510 -16.83 -9.60 -0.39
CA ILE A 510 -16.07 -10.54 0.44
C ILE A 510 -17.06 -11.39 1.21
N TYR A 511 -16.81 -12.70 1.23
CA TYR A 511 -17.58 -13.67 1.99
C TYR A 511 -16.75 -14.10 3.21
N TRP A 512 -17.32 -14.04 4.40
CA TRP A 512 -16.63 -14.30 5.67
C TRP A 512 -17.36 -15.37 6.44
N SER A 513 -16.70 -16.46 6.84
CA SER A 513 -17.27 -17.45 7.74
C SER A 513 -16.87 -17.22 9.19
N GLN A 514 -17.81 -17.44 10.09
CA GLN A 514 -17.57 -17.54 11.53
C GLN A 514 -18.38 -18.72 12.08
N GLU A 515 -17.80 -19.55 12.97
CA GLU A 515 -18.60 -20.57 13.66
C GLU A 515 -19.81 -19.88 14.31
N TYR A 516 -21.00 -20.50 14.22
CA TYR A 516 -22.25 -19.98 14.75
C TYR A 516 -22.59 -20.68 16.08
N TYR A 517 -22.94 -19.89 17.10
CA TYR A 517 -23.32 -20.36 18.44
C TYR A 517 -24.76 -20.01 18.84
N GLY A 518 -25.55 -19.43 17.92
CA GLY A 518 -26.89 -18.98 18.22
C GLY A 518 -27.95 -20.10 18.29
N SER A 519 -29.18 -19.69 18.59
CA SER A 519 -30.27 -20.61 18.95
C SER A 519 -30.74 -21.50 17.79
N LYS A 520 -30.49 -21.10 16.54
CA LYS A 520 -30.95 -21.83 15.35
C LYS A 520 -30.29 -23.20 15.18
N LYS A 521 -29.16 -23.47 15.86
CA LYS A 521 -28.52 -24.80 15.87
C LYS A 521 -29.42 -25.91 16.41
N SER A 522 -30.38 -25.56 17.27
CA SER A 522 -31.38 -26.51 17.78
C SER A 522 -32.19 -27.18 16.67
N LYS A 523 -32.37 -26.50 15.52
CA LYS A 523 -33.05 -27.03 14.34
C LYS A 523 -32.31 -28.19 13.66
N VAL A 524 -31.01 -28.33 13.92
CA VAL A 524 -30.15 -29.42 13.43
C VAL A 524 -29.57 -30.25 14.57
N GLY A 525 -30.30 -30.37 15.68
CA GLY A 525 -29.89 -31.20 16.82
C GLY A 525 -28.63 -30.70 17.54
N GLY A 526 -28.29 -29.41 17.41
CA GLY A 526 -27.11 -28.81 18.02
C GLY A 526 -25.81 -29.01 17.23
N GLN A 527 -25.86 -29.57 16.02
CA GLN A 527 -24.69 -29.74 15.16
C GLN A 527 -23.93 -28.42 14.93
N GLN A 528 -22.61 -28.52 14.76
CA GLN A 528 -21.78 -27.37 14.38
C GLN A 528 -22.32 -26.74 13.10
N SER A 529 -22.35 -25.42 13.11
CA SER A 529 -22.95 -24.58 12.08
C SER A 529 -22.11 -23.31 12.01
N TYR A 530 -22.19 -22.58 10.90
CA TYR A 530 -21.47 -21.32 10.73
C TYR A 530 -22.33 -20.29 10.00
N ASN A 531 -21.96 -19.03 10.13
CA ASN A 531 -22.54 -17.92 9.37
C ASN A 531 -21.63 -17.59 8.21
N ILE A 532 -22.18 -17.16 7.08
CA ILE A 532 -21.43 -16.44 6.04
C ILE A 532 -21.94 -15.02 6.03
N TYR A 533 -21.07 -14.06 6.34
CA TYR A 533 -21.33 -12.63 6.15
C TYR A 533 -20.85 -12.23 4.77
N ARG A 534 -21.58 -11.33 4.13
CA ARG A 534 -21.16 -10.67 2.90
C ARG A 534 -20.92 -9.20 3.20
N THR A 535 -19.74 -8.73 2.83
CA THR A 535 -19.39 -7.31 2.84
C THR A 535 -19.06 -6.86 1.42
N THR A 536 -19.09 -5.57 1.18
CA THR A 536 -18.34 -4.97 0.06
C THR A 536 -16.84 -5.09 0.28
N LEU A 537 -16.02 -4.80 -0.75
CA LEU A 537 -14.56 -4.95 -0.68
C LEU A 537 -13.89 -4.06 0.39
N ASP A 538 -14.51 -2.95 0.77
CA ASP A 538 -14.06 -2.06 1.85
C ASP A 538 -14.40 -2.59 3.26
N GLY A 539 -15.09 -3.74 3.36
CA GLY A 539 -15.54 -4.31 4.62
C GLY A 539 -16.92 -3.84 5.08
N THR A 540 -17.64 -3.00 4.33
CA THR A 540 -19.00 -2.58 4.75
C THR A 540 -19.99 -3.75 4.70
N PHE A 541 -20.70 -4.00 5.82
CA PHE A 541 -21.66 -5.11 5.92
C PHE A 541 -22.84 -4.94 4.95
N VAL A 542 -23.14 -6.00 4.21
CA VAL A 542 -24.27 -6.06 3.26
C VAL A 542 -25.38 -6.95 3.82
N ASP A 543 -25.09 -8.22 4.02
CA ASP A 543 -26.04 -9.22 4.53
C ASP A 543 -25.30 -10.48 5.04
N MET A 544 -26.05 -11.51 5.46
CA MET A 544 -25.49 -12.77 5.90
C MET A 544 -26.41 -13.95 5.58
N MET A 545 -25.92 -15.20 5.65
CA MET A 545 -26.73 -16.41 5.70
C MET A 545 -26.26 -17.37 6.81
N TRP A 546 -27.14 -18.25 7.26
CA TRP A 546 -26.82 -19.32 8.21
C TRP A 546 -26.63 -20.64 7.48
N VAL A 547 -25.53 -21.33 7.77
CA VAL A 547 -25.23 -22.67 7.25
C VAL A 547 -25.38 -23.66 8.40
N LEU A 548 -26.58 -24.23 8.55
CA LEU A 548 -26.96 -25.08 9.68
C LEU A 548 -26.62 -26.54 9.40
N GLY A 549 -25.83 -27.16 10.27
CA GLY A 549 -25.29 -28.52 10.08
C GLY A 549 -24.11 -28.58 9.09
N GLY A 550 -23.59 -27.42 8.67
CA GLY A 550 -22.45 -27.30 7.75
C GLY A 550 -21.07 -27.52 8.39
N GLY A 551 -21.00 -27.81 9.70
CA GLY A 551 -19.74 -27.95 10.43
C GLY A 551 -19.20 -26.60 10.96
N HIS A 552 -17.88 -26.51 11.14
CA HIS A 552 -17.22 -25.37 11.80
C HIS A 552 -17.04 -24.14 10.89
N GLY A 553 -17.10 -24.31 9.57
CA GLY A 553 -16.91 -23.21 8.61
C GLY A 553 -15.46 -22.86 8.30
N THR A 554 -14.50 -23.74 8.65
CA THR A 554 -13.05 -23.53 8.48
C THR A 554 -12.63 -23.24 7.04
N MET A 555 -13.36 -23.74 6.05
CA MET A 555 -13.05 -23.55 4.63
C MET A 555 -14.33 -23.61 3.80
N PHE A 556 -14.41 -22.74 2.80
CA PHE A 556 -15.40 -22.80 1.74
C PHE A 556 -14.79 -22.23 0.45
N GLY A 557 -15.49 -22.40 -0.68
CA GLY A 557 -15.16 -21.73 -1.93
C GLY A 557 -16.36 -20.97 -2.48
N VAL A 558 -16.11 -19.90 -3.22
CA VAL A 558 -17.16 -19.09 -3.85
C VAL A 558 -17.12 -19.30 -5.36
N ASP A 559 -18.27 -19.62 -5.93
CA ASP A 559 -18.48 -19.84 -7.36
C ASP A 559 -19.54 -18.88 -7.88
N THR A 560 -19.10 -17.86 -8.60
CA THR A 560 -19.92 -16.84 -9.24
C THR A 560 -20.01 -17.00 -10.75
N SER A 561 -19.48 -18.10 -11.31
CA SER A 561 -19.45 -18.38 -12.76
C SER A 561 -20.83 -18.38 -13.43
N SER A 562 -21.90 -18.61 -12.66
CA SER A 562 -23.29 -18.60 -13.14
C SER A 562 -23.95 -17.20 -13.14
N GLY A 563 -23.25 -16.16 -12.69
CA GLY A 563 -23.82 -14.84 -12.41
C GLY A 563 -24.49 -14.73 -11.03
N GLU A 564 -24.62 -15.84 -10.31
CA GLU A 564 -25.08 -15.88 -8.93
C GLU A 564 -24.04 -16.57 -8.03
N ALA A 565 -23.86 -16.07 -6.81
CA ALA A 565 -22.91 -16.65 -5.87
C ALA A 565 -23.40 -17.99 -5.33
N HIS A 566 -22.60 -19.02 -5.54
CA HIS A 566 -22.75 -20.36 -4.99
C HIS A 566 -21.58 -20.67 -4.06
N ILE A 567 -21.87 -21.35 -2.95
CA ILE A 567 -20.88 -21.70 -1.94
C ILE A 567 -20.60 -23.19 -2.01
N TRP A 568 -19.34 -23.54 -2.22
CA TRP A 568 -18.80 -24.88 -2.04
C TRP A 568 -18.44 -25.09 -0.58
N SER A 569 -19.03 -26.10 0.05
CA SER A 569 -18.77 -26.42 1.45
C SER A 569 -18.89 -27.91 1.71
N TYR A 570 -18.29 -28.30 2.82
CA TYR A 570 -18.62 -29.54 3.53
C TYR A 570 -20.01 -29.45 4.21
N TYR A 571 -20.69 -30.59 4.35
CA TYR A 571 -21.92 -30.75 5.13
C TYR A 571 -21.98 -32.08 5.89
N VAL A 572 -22.62 -32.07 7.06
CA VAL A 572 -23.02 -33.29 7.80
C VAL A 572 -24.42 -33.71 7.37
N THR A 573 -24.60 -34.97 6.94
CA THR A 573 -25.91 -35.45 6.51
C THR A 573 -26.84 -35.80 7.71
N PRO A 574 -28.17 -35.68 7.58
CA PRO A 574 -29.13 -35.95 8.68
C PRO A 574 -29.42 -37.43 9.00
N LEU A 575 -28.82 -38.40 8.30
CA LEU A 575 -29.16 -39.83 8.39
C LEU A 575 -28.44 -40.55 9.55
N PRO A 576 -28.99 -41.68 10.07
CA PRO A 576 -28.52 -42.34 11.31
C PRO A 576 -27.10 -42.92 11.26
N GLN A 577 -26.44 -42.85 10.12
CA GLN A 577 -24.99 -42.97 9.95
C GLN A 577 -24.57 -41.62 9.37
N ALA A 578 -23.93 -40.76 10.15
CA ALA A 578 -23.57 -39.41 9.71
C ALA A 578 -22.51 -39.48 8.61
N GLU A 579 -22.96 -39.73 7.37
CA GLU A 579 -22.15 -39.63 6.18
C GLU A 579 -21.91 -38.15 5.89
N LYS A 580 -20.77 -37.87 5.27
CA LYS A 580 -20.24 -36.54 5.05
C LYS A 580 -20.46 -36.20 3.59
N ALA A 581 -20.81 -34.96 3.27
CA ALA A 581 -21.13 -34.59 1.90
C ALA A 581 -20.33 -33.37 1.44
N ILE A 582 -19.93 -33.39 0.17
CA ILE A 582 -19.50 -32.22 -0.58
C ILE A 582 -20.76 -31.59 -1.16
N ALA A 583 -21.01 -30.32 -0.89
CA ALA A 583 -22.21 -29.63 -1.33
C ALA A 583 -21.87 -28.29 -1.98
N MET A 584 -22.72 -27.91 -2.93
CA MET A 584 -22.78 -26.56 -3.49
C MET A 584 -24.19 -26.03 -3.33
N PHE A 585 -24.35 -24.83 -2.79
CA PHE A 585 -25.66 -24.19 -2.61
C PHE A 585 -25.59 -22.71 -2.94
N LYS A 586 -26.71 -22.15 -3.39
CA LYS A 586 -26.81 -20.72 -3.70
C LYS A 586 -26.73 -19.90 -2.41
N TYR A 587 -25.92 -18.85 -2.41
CA TYR A 587 -25.93 -17.83 -1.37
C TYR A 587 -27.22 -17.02 -1.48
N VAL A 588 -28.01 -17.00 -0.41
CA VAL A 588 -29.27 -16.26 -0.35
C VAL A 588 -29.28 -15.42 0.93
N PRO A 589 -29.42 -14.08 0.84
CA PRO A 589 -29.45 -13.20 2.01
C PRO A 589 -30.50 -13.65 3.04
N PHE A 590 -30.05 -13.71 4.29
CA PHE A 590 -30.80 -14.09 5.48
C PHE A 590 -31.46 -15.48 5.44
N LYS A 591 -31.00 -16.37 4.55
CA LYS A 591 -31.50 -17.75 4.48
C LYS A 591 -30.90 -18.62 5.58
N GLU A 592 -31.74 -19.47 6.16
CA GLU A 592 -31.29 -20.64 6.93
C GLU A 592 -31.09 -21.81 5.94
N GLN A 593 -29.83 -22.11 5.61
CA GLN A 593 -29.48 -23.19 4.69
C GLN A 593 -29.24 -24.51 5.44
N PHE A 594 -29.95 -25.54 5.01
CA PHE A 594 -29.86 -26.91 5.54
C PHE A 594 -29.29 -27.86 4.48
N TYR A 595 -28.92 -29.07 4.89
CA TYR A 595 -28.70 -30.16 3.93
C TYR A 595 -30.05 -30.66 3.41
N ASP A 596 -30.47 -30.18 2.25
CA ASP A 596 -31.77 -30.46 1.66
C ASP A 596 -31.73 -30.53 0.12
N ASP A 597 -32.86 -30.75 -0.52
CA ASP A 597 -32.98 -30.88 -1.98
C ASP A 597 -32.89 -29.53 -2.72
N SER A 598 -32.79 -28.39 -2.01
CA SER A 598 -32.58 -27.07 -2.63
C SER A 598 -31.12 -26.79 -2.97
N MET A 599 -30.19 -27.67 -2.56
CA MET A 599 -28.77 -27.57 -2.90
C MET A 599 -28.57 -27.75 -4.42
N ALA A 600 -27.69 -26.94 -4.99
CA ALA A 600 -27.35 -26.99 -6.40
C ALA A 600 -26.52 -28.26 -6.75
N PHE A 601 -25.78 -28.78 -5.78
CA PHE A 601 -25.04 -30.04 -5.89
C PHE A 601 -24.86 -30.68 -4.52
N LYS A 602 -24.88 -32.01 -4.47
CA LYS A 602 -24.51 -32.81 -3.30
C LYS A 602 -23.92 -34.15 -3.73
N LEU A 603 -22.83 -34.54 -3.09
CA LEU A 603 -22.18 -35.83 -3.28
C LEU A 603 -21.70 -36.37 -1.94
N GLU A 604 -22.23 -37.52 -1.55
CA GLU A 604 -21.81 -38.23 -0.34
C GLU A 604 -20.37 -38.72 -0.51
N ALA A 605 -19.59 -38.56 0.56
CA ALA A 605 -18.19 -38.83 0.60
C ALA A 605 -17.86 -39.61 1.89
N PRO A 606 -17.10 -40.71 1.79
CA PRO A 606 -16.90 -41.63 2.92
C PRO A 606 -16.05 -41.05 4.06
N ASP A 607 -15.24 -40.04 3.78
CA ASP A 607 -14.35 -39.37 4.73
C ASP A 607 -14.74 -37.91 4.97
N GLY A 608 -14.24 -37.31 6.06
CA GLY A 608 -14.49 -35.89 6.33
C GLY A 608 -13.58 -35.00 5.54
N PHE A 609 -14.14 -34.35 4.52
CA PHE A 609 -13.41 -33.43 3.67
C PHE A 609 -13.61 -31.99 4.12
N ARG A 610 -12.51 -31.26 4.29
CA ARG A 610 -12.52 -29.80 4.12
C ARG A 610 -12.62 -29.52 2.61
N VAL A 611 -13.38 -28.51 2.20
CA VAL A 611 -13.67 -28.24 0.79
C VAL A 611 -13.44 -26.76 0.49
N THR A 612 -12.77 -26.47 -0.61
CA THR A 612 -12.74 -25.14 -1.24
C THR A 612 -12.82 -25.29 -2.76
N TYR A 613 -12.99 -24.18 -3.46
CA TYR A 613 -13.13 -24.12 -4.91
C TYR A 613 -12.35 -22.93 -5.46
N ASP A 614 -11.64 -23.18 -6.56
CA ASP A 614 -11.00 -22.15 -7.36
C ASP A 614 -11.78 -21.97 -8.66
N GLN A 615 -12.35 -20.78 -8.82
CA GLN A 615 -13.10 -20.41 -10.02
C GLN A 615 -12.22 -20.30 -11.25
N THR A 616 -10.95 -19.93 -11.11
CA THR A 616 -10.06 -19.69 -12.27
C THR A 616 -9.71 -20.98 -12.99
N SER A 617 -9.54 -22.08 -12.25
CA SER A 617 -9.21 -23.40 -12.80
C SER A 617 -10.38 -24.38 -12.81
N GLU A 618 -11.55 -23.98 -12.28
CA GLU A 618 -12.73 -24.82 -12.04
C GLU A 618 -12.41 -26.10 -11.24
N TYR A 619 -11.51 -25.97 -10.27
CA TYR A 619 -11.05 -27.08 -9.44
C TYR A 619 -11.64 -27.02 -8.03
N VAL A 620 -12.09 -28.18 -7.56
CA VAL A 620 -12.54 -28.40 -6.19
C VAL A 620 -11.44 -29.10 -5.43
N VAL A 621 -10.99 -28.49 -4.34
CA VAL A 621 -9.93 -29.02 -3.49
C VAL A 621 -10.57 -29.66 -2.27
N MET A 622 -10.15 -30.89 -1.98
CA MET A 622 -10.68 -31.68 -0.87
C MET A 622 -9.56 -32.42 -0.13
N SER A 623 -9.66 -32.48 1.20
CA SER A 623 -8.69 -33.22 2.04
C SER A 623 -9.39 -34.10 3.07
N PRO A 624 -9.18 -35.44 3.08
CA PRO A 624 -9.77 -36.34 4.06
C PRO A 624 -9.01 -36.31 5.41
N GLY A 625 -9.71 -36.03 6.50
CA GLY A 625 -9.25 -36.30 7.88
C GLY A 625 -8.08 -35.45 8.40
N VAL A 626 -7.58 -35.74 9.61
CA VAL A 626 -6.61 -34.90 10.37
C VAL A 626 -5.23 -35.53 10.60
N SER A 627 -5.08 -36.85 10.46
CA SER A 627 -3.84 -37.56 10.83
C SER A 627 -2.90 -37.90 9.66
N ASN A 628 -3.35 -37.70 8.41
CA ASN A 628 -2.55 -37.81 7.18
C ASN A 628 -3.22 -37.00 6.06
N LEU A 629 -3.07 -35.66 6.12
CA LEU A 629 -3.69 -34.75 5.14
C LEU A 629 -3.19 -35.03 3.72
N THR A 630 -4.08 -35.53 2.88
CA THR A 630 -3.84 -35.74 1.45
C THR A 630 -4.70 -34.73 0.71
N ILE A 631 -4.08 -33.87 -0.09
CA ILE A 631 -4.80 -32.88 -0.88
C ILE A 631 -5.17 -33.52 -2.21
N ASN A 632 -6.47 -33.59 -2.48
CA ASN A 632 -7.03 -34.07 -3.73
C ASN A 632 -7.66 -32.90 -4.48
N VAL A 633 -7.28 -32.74 -5.74
CA VAL A 633 -7.79 -31.67 -6.61
C VAL A 633 -8.61 -32.33 -7.72
N CYS A 634 -9.91 -32.10 -7.71
CA CYS A 634 -10.86 -32.69 -8.63
C CYS A 634 -11.42 -31.63 -9.58
N LYS A 635 -11.76 -32.02 -10.81
CA LYS A 635 -12.53 -31.15 -11.70
C LYS A 635 -13.96 -31.02 -11.19
N LYS A 636 -14.51 -29.80 -11.23
CA LYS A 636 -15.94 -29.56 -10.97
C LYS A 636 -16.82 -30.51 -11.80
N SER A 637 -16.53 -30.66 -13.10
CA SER A 637 -17.29 -31.52 -14.01
C SER A 637 -17.35 -33.00 -13.58
N ASP A 638 -16.26 -33.54 -13.01
CA ASP A 638 -16.23 -34.94 -12.58
C ASP A 638 -17.10 -35.16 -11.34
N LEU A 639 -17.10 -34.19 -10.42
CA LEU A 639 -17.97 -34.23 -9.24
C LEU A 639 -19.44 -34.15 -9.62
N PHE A 640 -19.82 -33.28 -10.55
CA PHE A 640 -21.20 -33.21 -11.09
C PHE A 640 -21.62 -34.51 -11.80
N ALA A 641 -20.67 -35.27 -12.34
CA ALA A 641 -20.92 -36.61 -12.88
C ALA A 641 -20.98 -37.71 -11.79
N GLY A 642 -20.91 -37.34 -10.50
CA GLY A 642 -20.92 -38.26 -9.37
C GLY A 642 -19.60 -39.00 -9.15
N ARG A 643 -18.49 -38.50 -9.69
CA ARG A 643 -17.17 -39.17 -9.64
C ARG A 643 -16.16 -38.35 -8.85
N ILE A 644 -15.67 -38.91 -7.75
CA ILE A 644 -14.50 -38.37 -7.04
C ILE A 644 -13.25 -38.94 -7.73
N ALA A 645 -12.74 -38.22 -8.73
CA ALA A 645 -11.56 -38.59 -9.51
C ALA A 645 -10.50 -37.47 -9.40
N PRO A 646 -9.60 -37.53 -8.40
CA PRO A 646 -8.54 -36.55 -8.25
C PRO A 646 -7.65 -36.50 -9.50
N LEU A 647 -7.50 -35.31 -10.07
CA LEU A 647 -6.57 -35.03 -11.16
C LEU A 647 -5.14 -34.88 -10.61
N TYR A 648 -5.01 -34.23 -9.46
CA TYR A 648 -3.76 -34.10 -8.73
C TYR A 648 -3.96 -34.57 -7.28
N THR A 649 -2.96 -35.28 -6.76
CA THR A 649 -2.90 -35.73 -5.38
C THR A 649 -1.50 -35.56 -4.84
N PHE A 650 -1.36 -34.92 -3.67
CA PHE A 650 -0.11 -34.86 -2.94
C PHE A 650 -0.37 -34.92 -1.43
N ARG A 651 0.61 -35.37 -0.65
CA ARG A 651 0.50 -35.38 0.81
C ARG A 651 1.13 -34.10 1.34
N THR A 652 0.55 -33.50 2.37
CA THR A 652 1.11 -32.28 2.97
C THR A 652 2.54 -32.48 3.47
N LYS A 653 2.90 -33.68 3.93
CA LYS A 653 4.30 -34.00 4.31
C LYS A 653 5.30 -33.92 3.17
N ASP A 654 4.87 -34.08 1.92
CA ASP A 654 5.75 -34.04 0.75
C ASP A 654 6.22 -32.60 0.47
N CYS A 655 5.47 -31.59 0.94
CA CYS A 655 5.88 -30.18 0.92
C CYS A 655 6.51 -29.70 2.25
N GLY A 656 6.79 -30.62 3.19
CA GLY A 656 7.36 -30.28 4.50
C GLY A 656 6.33 -29.89 5.56
N PHE A 657 5.03 -29.93 5.25
CA PHE A 657 3.96 -29.64 6.21
C PHE A 657 3.61 -30.88 7.04
N THR A 658 3.68 -30.79 8.37
CA THR A 658 3.28 -31.87 9.28
C THR A 658 2.24 -31.41 10.30
N THR A 659 1.15 -32.16 10.42
CA THR A 659 0.08 -31.87 11.40
C THR A 659 0.50 -32.06 12.86
N THR A 660 1.69 -32.61 13.10
CA THR A 660 2.26 -32.67 14.46
C THR A 660 2.84 -31.32 14.89
N LEU A 661 3.27 -30.48 13.96
CA LEU A 661 3.88 -29.17 14.25
C LEU A 661 2.97 -28.01 13.87
N TYR A 662 2.15 -28.17 12.82
CA TYR A 662 1.41 -27.08 12.21
C TYR A 662 -0.09 -27.37 12.17
N THR A 663 -0.87 -26.39 12.61
CA THR A 663 -2.34 -26.46 12.53
C THR A 663 -2.79 -25.98 11.16
N LEU A 664 -3.42 -26.84 10.34
CA LEU A 664 -3.91 -26.43 9.02
C LEU A 664 -5.07 -25.43 9.17
N GLN A 665 -4.87 -24.21 8.67
CA GLN A 665 -5.84 -23.11 8.70
C GLN A 665 -6.48 -22.82 7.34
N GLY A 666 -5.78 -23.12 6.23
CA GLY A 666 -6.25 -22.84 4.88
C GLY A 666 -5.69 -23.83 3.86
N MET A 667 -6.47 -24.13 2.83
CA MET A 667 -5.94 -24.74 1.60
C MET A 667 -6.66 -24.16 0.38
N HIS A 668 -5.94 -24.01 -0.72
CA HIS A 668 -6.50 -23.51 -1.98
C HIS A 668 -5.67 -23.96 -3.18
N VAL A 669 -6.17 -23.72 -4.38
CA VAL A 669 -5.44 -23.94 -5.63
C VAL A 669 -5.58 -22.70 -6.49
N MET A 670 -4.51 -22.31 -7.16
CA MET A 670 -4.57 -21.47 -8.35
C MET A 670 -3.58 -22.07 -9.33
N PHE A 671 -4.09 -22.78 -10.33
CA PHE A 671 -3.28 -23.65 -11.17
C PHE A 671 -2.04 -22.92 -11.74
N PRO A 672 -0.84 -23.53 -11.69
CA PRO A 672 -0.53 -24.91 -11.31
C PRO A 672 -0.26 -25.14 -9.81
N TYR A 673 -0.51 -24.14 -8.95
CA TYR A 673 -0.06 -24.15 -7.56
C TYR A 673 -1.18 -24.52 -6.58
N ALA A 674 -0.81 -25.26 -5.55
CA ALA A 674 -1.61 -25.52 -4.37
C ALA A 674 -1.00 -24.80 -3.16
N TYR A 675 -1.87 -24.24 -2.33
CA TYR A 675 -1.50 -23.42 -1.18
C TYR A 675 -1.99 -24.09 0.08
N LEU A 676 -1.13 -24.13 1.10
CA LEU A 676 -1.45 -24.61 2.44
C LEU A 676 -1.03 -23.55 3.44
N SER A 677 -1.93 -23.08 4.28
CA SER A 677 -1.60 -22.14 5.34
C SER A 677 -1.80 -22.77 6.71
N ALA A 678 -0.94 -22.38 7.65
CA ALA A 678 -1.02 -22.79 9.04
C ALA A 678 -0.59 -21.66 9.98
N GLY A 679 -0.89 -21.84 11.25
CA GLY A 679 -0.36 -21.03 12.34
C GLY A 679 -1.41 -20.55 13.32
N GLY A 680 -0.99 -20.46 14.58
CA GLY A 680 -1.77 -19.87 15.67
C GLY A 680 -1.20 -18.54 16.19
N SER A 681 0.04 -18.19 15.82
CA SER A 681 0.66 -16.93 16.21
C SER A 681 1.86 -16.56 15.33
N PHE A 682 2.44 -15.38 15.51
CA PHE A 682 3.73 -15.03 14.86
C PHE A 682 4.96 -15.60 15.57
N THR A 683 4.79 -16.26 16.72
CA THR A 683 5.89 -16.78 17.55
C THR A 683 5.68 -18.26 17.87
N GLY A 684 6.65 -18.89 18.55
CA GLY A 684 6.56 -20.31 18.91
C GLY A 684 6.73 -21.26 17.71
N THR A 685 6.24 -22.49 17.85
CA THR A 685 6.42 -23.58 16.88
C THR A 685 5.40 -23.52 15.74
N ASP A 686 4.13 -23.24 16.05
CA ASP A 686 3.03 -23.15 15.08
C ASP A 686 2.87 -21.70 14.59
N LYS A 687 3.92 -21.20 13.91
CA LYS A 687 3.92 -19.83 13.37
C LYS A 687 2.91 -19.68 12.23
N ASN A 688 2.48 -18.46 11.94
CA ASN A 688 1.73 -18.11 10.73
C ASN A 688 2.61 -18.30 9.48
N GLN A 689 2.27 -19.24 8.60
CA GLN A 689 3.09 -19.61 7.44
C GLN A 689 2.24 -20.16 6.29
N LEU A 690 2.84 -20.19 5.09
CA LEU A 690 2.23 -20.62 3.85
C LEU A 690 3.21 -21.45 3.01
N TRP A 691 2.73 -22.56 2.48
CA TRP A 691 3.44 -23.39 1.50
C TRP A 691 2.77 -23.25 0.14
N CYS A 692 3.58 -22.95 -0.88
CA CYS A 692 3.17 -22.98 -2.28
C CYS A 692 3.79 -24.21 -2.97
N TRP A 693 2.95 -25.13 -3.42
CA TRP A 693 3.33 -26.40 -4.02
C TRP A 693 2.93 -26.43 -5.48
N ASN A 694 3.86 -26.68 -6.39
CA ASN A 694 3.53 -26.91 -7.79
C ASN A 694 3.05 -28.35 -7.96
N MET A 695 1.77 -28.51 -8.28
CA MET A 695 1.13 -29.83 -8.39
C MET A 695 1.57 -30.60 -9.65
N VAL A 696 2.07 -29.91 -10.67
CA VAL A 696 2.48 -30.50 -11.94
C VAL A 696 3.90 -31.06 -11.81
N SER A 697 4.83 -30.29 -11.23
CA SER A 697 6.21 -30.74 -10.99
C SER A 697 6.35 -31.52 -9.67
N ASN A 698 5.32 -31.50 -8.82
CA ASN A 698 5.30 -32.08 -7.49
C ASN A 698 6.49 -31.61 -6.64
N SER A 699 6.65 -30.29 -6.56
CA SER A 699 7.76 -29.63 -5.87
C SER A 699 7.31 -28.38 -5.12
N LEU A 700 8.02 -28.06 -4.03
CA LEU A 700 7.81 -26.82 -3.28
C LEU A 700 8.34 -25.65 -4.12
N VAL A 701 7.50 -24.64 -4.32
CA VAL A 701 7.88 -23.39 -5.01
C VAL A 701 8.51 -22.45 -4.00
N TYR A 702 7.78 -22.18 -2.91
CA TYR A 702 8.28 -21.42 -1.78
C TYR A 702 7.55 -21.84 -0.50
N HIS A 703 8.21 -21.60 0.63
CA HIS A 703 7.62 -21.67 1.97
C HIS A 703 7.87 -20.32 2.64
N HIS A 704 6.79 -19.66 3.04
CA HIS A 704 6.83 -18.32 3.60
C HIS A 704 6.39 -18.35 5.05
N VAL A 705 7.18 -17.74 5.95
CA VAL A 705 6.79 -17.53 7.35
C VAL A 705 6.47 -16.05 7.53
N PHE A 706 5.22 -15.76 7.83
CA PHE A 706 4.74 -14.39 7.98
C PHE A 706 5.40 -13.70 9.18
N GLN A 707 5.85 -12.46 8.98
CA GLN A 707 6.57 -11.66 9.96
C GLN A 707 5.64 -10.65 10.64
N GLN A 708 5.61 -10.67 11.97
CA GLN A 708 4.76 -9.78 12.77
C GLN A 708 4.92 -8.29 12.44
N LYS A 709 6.10 -7.86 11.97
CA LYS A 709 6.40 -6.46 11.66
C LYS A 709 5.46 -5.86 10.59
N TYR A 710 4.86 -6.69 9.73
CA TYR A 710 3.93 -6.27 8.68
C TYR A 710 2.46 -6.28 9.12
N TYR A 711 2.15 -6.86 10.29
CA TYR A 711 0.77 -7.02 10.78
C TYR A 711 0.63 -6.44 12.19
N PRO A 712 0.12 -5.21 12.32
CA PRO A 712 -0.06 -4.56 13.61
C PRO A 712 -0.88 -5.46 14.55
N ALA A 713 -0.26 -5.88 15.65
CA ALA A 713 -0.94 -6.72 16.62
C ALA A 713 -2.07 -5.94 17.30
N GLN A 714 -3.24 -6.56 17.39
CA GLN A 714 -4.37 -6.06 18.18
C GLN A 714 -4.60 -7.07 19.30
N GLY A 715 -4.31 -6.73 20.55
CA GLY A 715 -4.50 -7.64 21.69
C GLY A 715 -3.57 -8.85 21.71
N SER A 716 -3.99 -9.92 22.39
CA SER A 716 -3.11 -11.04 22.77
C SER A 716 -2.99 -12.17 21.73
N THR A 717 -3.94 -12.29 20.79
CA THR A 717 -3.96 -13.37 19.79
C THR A 717 -3.79 -12.83 18.39
N ASN A 718 -3.09 -13.59 17.52
CA ASN A 718 -2.86 -13.27 16.11
C ASN A 718 -2.83 -14.56 15.29
N GLU A 719 -3.99 -15.18 15.13
CA GLU A 719 -4.16 -16.50 14.52
C GLU A 719 -4.40 -16.39 13.01
N CYS A 720 -3.79 -17.28 12.23
CA CYS A 720 -4.07 -17.39 10.81
C CYS A 720 -5.40 -18.10 10.59
N GLU A 721 -6.28 -17.53 9.76
CA GLU A 721 -7.60 -18.10 9.41
C GLU A 721 -7.68 -18.39 7.89
N GLY A 722 -6.52 -18.75 7.34
CA GLY A 722 -6.33 -19.09 5.94
C GLY A 722 -5.54 -18.05 5.14
N ALA A 723 -4.81 -18.51 4.12
CA ALA A 723 -4.22 -17.67 3.09
C ALA A 723 -4.59 -18.21 1.71
N TYR A 724 -5.07 -17.33 0.83
CA TYR A 724 -5.70 -17.71 -0.43
C TYR A 724 -5.19 -16.81 -1.58
N PRO A 725 -4.70 -17.39 -2.68
CA PRO A 725 -4.36 -16.60 -3.85
C PRO A 725 -5.65 -16.10 -4.53
N PHE A 726 -5.61 -14.91 -5.12
CA PHE A 726 -6.67 -14.40 -5.98
C PHE A 726 -6.09 -13.49 -7.08
N LEU A 727 -6.91 -13.18 -8.08
CA LEU A 727 -6.55 -12.21 -9.11
C LEU A 727 -7.21 -10.87 -8.79
N ASP A 728 -6.44 -9.79 -8.81
CA ASP A 728 -7.00 -8.44 -8.70
C ASP A 728 -7.78 -8.04 -9.97
N ALA A 729 -8.34 -6.83 -9.98
CA ALA A 729 -9.12 -6.33 -11.11
C ALA A 729 -8.31 -6.23 -12.42
N ASN A 730 -6.98 -6.17 -12.34
CA ASN A 730 -6.07 -6.12 -13.48
C ASN A 730 -5.52 -7.51 -13.87
N GLY A 731 -5.92 -8.57 -13.16
CA GLY A 731 -5.41 -9.92 -13.36
C GLY A 731 -4.02 -10.17 -12.74
N LYS A 732 -3.52 -9.28 -11.86
CA LYS A 732 -2.30 -9.52 -11.09
C LYS A 732 -2.57 -10.55 -9.99
N ARG A 733 -1.61 -11.45 -9.77
CA ARG A 733 -1.67 -12.45 -8.70
C ARG A 733 -1.41 -11.78 -7.35
N MET A 734 -2.33 -12.00 -6.44
CA MET A 734 -2.28 -11.51 -5.08
C MET A 734 -2.46 -12.68 -4.12
N MET A 735 -1.86 -12.57 -2.94
CA MET A 735 -2.12 -13.45 -1.80
C MET A 735 -2.90 -12.68 -0.76
N GLN A 736 -4.05 -13.22 -0.34
CA GLN A 736 -4.71 -12.74 0.86
C GLN A 736 -4.25 -13.57 2.07
N LEU A 737 -4.04 -12.94 3.22
CA LEU A 737 -3.82 -13.54 4.53
C LEU A 737 -4.94 -13.11 5.46
N ASN A 738 -5.72 -14.07 5.94
CA ASN A 738 -6.78 -13.85 6.90
C ASN A 738 -6.20 -13.97 8.31
N LEU A 739 -6.41 -12.96 9.15
CA LEU A 739 -5.97 -12.95 10.56
C LEU A 739 -7.12 -12.70 11.52
N GLY A 740 -7.24 -13.59 12.49
CA GLY A 740 -8.04 -13.42 13.71
C GLY A 740 -7.19 -12.78 14.81
N GLN A 741 -7.40 -11.50 15.07
CA GLN A 741 -6.65 -10.73 16.06
C GLN A 741 -7.53 -10.36 17.27
N GLY A 742 -6.97 -9.97 18.40
CA GLY A 742 -7.71 -9.44 19.56
C GLY A 742 -7.77 -10.42 20.74
N ASP A 743 -8.71 -10.19 21.65
CA ASP A 743 -8.99 -11.07 22.79
C ASP A 743 -10.34 -11.80 22.58
N GLY A 744 -10.58 -12.88 23.33
CA GLY A 744 -11.84 -13.63 23.26
C GLY A 744 -13.07 -12.75 23.49
N GLY A 745 -14.05 -12.82 22.57
CA GLY A 745 -15.26 -11.98 22.57
C GLY A 745 -15.08 -10.56 22.04
N LYS A 746 -13.86 -10.18 21.62
CA LYS A 746 -13.52 -8.88 20.99
C LYS A 746 -12.56 -9.09 19.82
N ARG A 747 -12.79 -10.12 19.00
CA ARG A 747 -11.92 -10.45 17.88
C ARG A 747 -12.06 -9.42 16.75
N TYR A 748 -10.93 -9.01 16.18
CA TYR A 748 -10.82 -8.30 14.91
C TYR A 748 -10.56 -9.33 13.82
N ASN A 749 -11.37 -9.34 12.78
CA ASN A 749 -11.25 -10.30 11.67
C ASN A 749 -10.80 -9.52 10.44
N ARG A 750 -9.54 -9.69 10.05
CA ARG A 750 -8.89 -8.85 9.04
C ARG A 750 -8.36 -9.69 7.90
N ILE A 751 -8.41 -9.12 6.71
CA ILE A 751 -7.73 -9.65 5.53
C ILE A 751 -6.61 -8.68 5.20
N TYR A 752 -5.39 -9.19 5.10
CA TYR A 752 -4.26 -8.49 4.53
C TYR A 752 -4.02 -9.03 3.12
N VAL A 753 -3.62 -8.19 2.19
CA VAL A 753 -3.35 -8.58 0.79
C VAL A 753 -1.93 -8.17 0.43
N MET A 754 -1.23 -9.01 -0.32
CA MET A 754 0.16 -8.80 -0.74
C MET A 754 0.41 -9.39 -2.13
N PRO A 755 1.27 -8.81 -2.96
CA PRO A 755 1.60 -9.36 -4.28
C PRO A 755 2.23 -10.75 -4.20
N GLU A 756 1.87 -11.63 -5.15
CA GLU A 756 2.60 -12.87 -5.43
C GLU A 756 3.23 -12.74 -6.82
N GLU A 757 4.53 -12.49 -6.86
CA GLU A 757 5.23 -12.11 -8.09
C GLU A 757 6.57 -12.83 -8.24
N ARG A 758 7.13 -12.78 -9.45
CA ARG A 758 8.44 -13.36 -9.74
C ARG A 758 9.50 -12.32 -9.45
N MET A 759 10.37 -12.59 -8.49
CA MET A 759 11.49 -11.72 -8.08
C MET A 759 12.82 -12.27 -8.53
N MET A 760 13.81 -11.40 -8.71
CA MET A 760 15.19 -11.79 -9.01
C MET A 760 15.94 -12.15 -7.71
N ASP A 761 16.93 -13.04 -7.80
CA ASP A 761 17.65 -13.60 -6.63
C ASP A 761 18.46 -12.54 -5.84
N ASP A 762 18.64 -11.34 -6.38
CA ASP A 762 19.44 -10.25 -5.82
C ASP A 762 18.67 -9.33 -4.83
N ASP A 763 17.36 -9.51 -4.66
CA ASP A 763 16.51 -8.66 -3.81
C ASP A 763 16.41 -9.12 -2.32
N ASN A 764 17.33 -9.98 -1.86
CA ASN A 764 17.35 -10.53 -0.49
C ASN A 764 18.35 -9.88 0.48
#